data_AF-A0AAE0EZ87-F1
#
_entry.id   AF-A0AAE0EZ87-F1
#
_cell.length_a   1.000
_cell.length_b   1.000
_cell.length_c   1.000
_cell.angle_alpha   90.00
_cell.angle_beta   90.00
_cell.angle_gamma   90.00
#
_symmetry.space_group_name_H-M   'P 1'
#
loop_
_entity.id
_entity.type
_entity.pdbx_description
1 polymer ?
#
loop_
_entity_poly.entity_id
_entity_poly.type
_entity_poly.pdbx_seq_one_letter_code
_entity_poly.pdbx_strand_id
1 'polypeptide(L)'
;MIRNKASLPEDGLFVYELIYHDAYAVRTRRTPGFGEPGQTVVKSGQIISANRRVYGPSGDVFVRLEDGSGWLFETKGGIPALRRLHVDTGLFVYQVTNRRTAICLRSRPDFGLDYRIGADKLLRDGQFFVATARVRGEHGDRFVRVANTKGWVFETKDNHRTLTEIETHHVDCMYEVVHHEGIDLRMWPDLDEAYSTQPAVNVPCGAIVSAMVFVHGEFNDKFVLVNYEETMGWLFETKEGSRYLQGWGLKPPPIAGSEGSHVQLALGPWEGSWLLILDENDGLHRWQTHLWNNIPDDLARQLDYIIERKRRVSKLAVGSDGTWFLQAERYNGESVRHYWNQACTELARAYRSPKGLRQVALGRDTNDYGVVFERDGFNTLGLDGELLDEMHRAKEVQKLFLLRCAAVHTQDYFLATDADFGWRISNQWLREEVERNYENVCQIALGNMGEWVMTLHDRYLCSTSVELEMEQELANFFNRQRQRREHRLLVLANWEEETLRRKKQGVSSSALKLLSKEDPMYKIGWDDSDAWKLVVNDGKYPGFSCAPLGPQDTPLWVSYQIHPAYSSPRGDYSNDLDQEHRIPLRSPPGSPGSSPVRRLQLDSPQRSPPRSASRGGPGSPTSPSSSPLRSPSSPGGPPLQSKGSMAGATGAGTHRGGSAARTKKQRPQSARVAAQPDRHSVTPGKAPLYSPVNPPMEMPSASSPQRGTMGNLQESPVPRNSKENWGLYRSPEKSLGAKAGDDYKTQLEQVSGQLVLKVFVDAVKRDSGVDGGQTSAALGIIVKGSASGKVIMEVKETLGATHTLLHAKFKAVIAGLKAAYSLKATRADIYSDCKEVCNQIYGVTQPTDQQSASLKEGVLRIACKLNHVQIHVVSEGSNTMAARLANEALDTSPVRLQRIVHY
;
A
#
# COMPACT_ATOMS: atom_id res chain seq x y z
N MET A 1 -28.75 24.70 -49.31
CA MET A 1 -28.44 23.79 -48.17
C MET A 1 -26.96 23.91 -47.84
N ILE A 2 -26.61 24.66 -46.80
CA ILE A 2 -25.23 24.75 -46.30
C ILE A 2 -24.98 23.44 -45.55
N ARG A 3 -24.39 22.43 -46.21
CA ARG A 3 -23.86 21.26 -45.50
C ARG A 3 -22.86 21.79 -44.49
N ASN A 4 -23.09 21.54 -43.19
CA ASN A 4 -22.12 21.79 -42.13
C ASN A 4 -20.79 21.16 -42.56
N LYS A 5 -19.88 21.97 -43.11
CA LYS A 5 -18.52 21.51 -43.43
C LYS A 5 -17.90 21.18 -42.10
N ALA A 6 -17.65 19.90 -41.85
CA ALA A 6 -16.85 19.47 -40.72
C ALA A 6 -15.55 20.30 -40.71
N SER A 7 -15.17 20.79 -39.53
CA SER A 7 -13.92 21.52 -39.34
C SER A 7 -12.75 20.57 -39.59
N LEU A 8 -12.11 20.66 -40.76
CA LEU A 8 -10.85 19.98 -41.05
C LEU A 8 -9.68 20.98 -40.85
N PRO A 9 -8.51 20.52 -40.36
CA PRO A 9 -8.13 19.13 -40.12
C PRO A 9 -8.83 18.50 -38.91
N GLU A 10 -9.12 17.20 -39.00
CA GLU A 10 -9.70 16.40 -37.91
C GLU A 10 -8.73 15.25 -37.60
N ASP A 11 -8.21 15.21 -36.38
CA ASP A 11 -7.38 14.10 -35.87
C ASP A 11 -8.26 13.17 -35.01
N GLY A 12 -8.07 11.86 -35.12
CA GLY A 12 -8.89 10.87 -34.41
C GLY A 12 -8.84 9.50 -35.06
N LEU A 13 -9.45 8.49 -34.46
CA LEU A 13 -9.56 7.16 -35.07
C LEU A 13 -10.76 7.12 -36.02
N PHE A 14 -10.48 6.86 -37.29
CA PHE A 14 -11.50 6.67 -38.31
C PHE A 14 -11.31 5.31 -38.95
N VAL A 15 -12.42 4.61 -39.22
CA VAL A 15 -12.39 3.38 -39.99
C VAL A 15 -13.24 3.58 -41.24
N TYR A 16 -12.69 3.19 -42.38
CA TYR A 16 -13.34 3.31 -43.68
C TYR A 16 -13.33 1.98 -44.39
N GLU A 17 -14.25 1.83 -45.31
CA GLU A 17 -14.29 0.77 -46.30
C GLU A 17 -14.14 1.37 -47.69
N LEU A 18 -13.31 0.76 -48.54
CA LEU A 18 -13.17 1.21 -49.92
C LEU A 18 -14.36 0.74 -50.76
N ILE A 19 -15.17 1.68 -51.26
CA ILE A 19 -16.38 1.39 -52.06
C ILE A 19 -16.25 1.89 -53.51
N TYR A 20 -15.03 2.21 -53.96
CA TYR A 20 -14.82 2.85 -55.26
C TYR A 20 -15.09 1.86 -56.41
N HIS A 21 -16.26 1.98 -57.04
CA HIS A 21 -16.74 1.04 -58.07
C HIS A 21 -15.93 1.05 -59.37
N ASP A 22 -15.33 2.19 -59.74
CA ASP A 22 -14.61 2.34 -61.01
C ASP A 22 -13.21 1.72 -61.01
N ALA A 23 -12.69 1.31 -59.85
CA ALA A 23 -11.40 0.64 -59.75
C ALA A 23 -11.43 -0.48 -58.72
N TYR A 24 -11.02 -1.69 -59.15
CA TYR A 24 -10.81 -2.83 -58.26
C TYR A 24 -9.86 -2.53 -57.09
N ALA A 25 -8.98 -1.54 -57.26
CA ALA A 25 -8.11 -1.06 -56.21
C ALA A 25 -7.69 0.40 -56.38
N VAL A 26 -7.42 1.08 -55.26
CA VAL A 26 -6.93 2.46 -55.20
C VAL A 26 -5.53 2.47 -54.59
N ARG A 27 -4.57 3.10 -55.29
CA ARG A 27 -3.23 3.36 -54.72
C ARG A 27 -3.30 4.48 -53.70
N THR A 28 -2.57 4.33 -52.61
CA THR A 28 -2.35 5.41 -51.64
C THR A 28 -1.64 6.58 -52.30
N ARG A 29 -1.58 7.72 -51.62
CA ARG A 29 -0.88 8.93 -52.05
C ARG A 29 0.17 9.31 -51.02
N ARG A 30 1.29 9.87 -51.47
CA ARG A 30 2.35 10.34 -50.55
C ARG A 30 1.93 11.60 -49.79
N THR A 31 1.12 12.44 -50.42
CA THR A 31 0.57 13.68 -49.87
C THR A 31 -0.96 13.68 -49.98
N PRO A 32 -1.68 14.54 -49.24
CA PRO A 32 -3.14 14.67 -49.34
C PRO A 32 -3.54 15.38 -50.65
N GLY A 33 -3.27 14.74 -51.79
CA GLY A 33 -3.58 15.23 -53.13
C GLY A 33 -3.54 14.11 -54.16
N PHE A 34 -4.02 14.38 -55.37
CA PHE A 34 -4.06 13.40 -56.46
C PHE A 34 -2.71 13.18 -57.18
N GLY A 35 -1.63 13.77 -56.67
CA GLY A 35 -0.27 13.67 -57.21
C GLY A 35 0.35 12.28 -57.06
N GLU A 36 1.61 12.21 -56.61
CA GLU A 36 2.39 10.97 -56.63
C GLU A 36 1.68 9.78 -55.95
N PRO A 37 1.42 8.70 -56.70
CA PRO A 37 0.90 7.47 -56.10
C PRO A 37 1.93 6.87 -55.14
N GLY A 38 1.46 6.46 -53.98
CA GLY A 38 2.18 5.61 -53.05
C GLY A 38 2.30 4.17 -53.56
N GLN A 39 3.03 3.37 -52.78
CA GLN A 39 3.31 1.97 -53.13
C GLN A 39 2.16 1.02 -52.76
N THR A 40 1.35 1.40 -51.76
CA THR A 40 0.30 0.54 -51.22
C THR A 40 -0.96 0.62 -52.07
N VAL A 41 -1.55 -0.55 -52.35
CA VAL A 41 -2.78 -0.71 -53.11
C VAL A 41 -3.85 -1.23 -52.15
N VAL A 42 -5.00 -0.54 -52.07
CA VAL A 42 -6.16 -0.91 -51.25
C VAL A 42 -7.25 -1.41 -52.16
N LYS A 43 -7.80 -2.60 -51.92
CA LYS A 43 -8.81 -3.24 -52.78
C LYS A 43 -10.23 -2.81 -52.41
N SER A 44 -11.16 -2.84 -53.36
CA SER A 44 -12.57 -2.58 -53.08
C SER A 44 -13.12 -3.61 -52.07
N GLY A 45 -13.95 -3.16 -51.13
CA GLY A 45 -14.43 -3.92 -49.96
C GLY A 45 -13.44 -3.97 -48.78
N GLN A 46 -12.20 -3.51 -48.94
CA GLN A 46 -11.22 -3.56 -47.86
C GLN A 46 -11.49 -2.49 -46.80
N ILE A 47 -11.39 -2.90 -45.53
CA ILE A 47 -11.51 -1.99 -44.38
C ILE A 47 -10.12 -1.48 -43.97
N ILE A 48 -10.03 -0.17 -43.74
CA ILE A 48 -8.80 0.55 -43.41
C ILE A 48 -9.00 1.42 -42.17
N SER A 49 -7.95 1.59 -41.36
CA SER A 49 -7.93 2.58 -40.28
C SER A 49 -7.12 3.82 -40.70
N ALA A 50 -7.63 4.98 -40.33
CA ALA A 50 -7.05 6.29 -40.58
C ALA A 50 -7.00 7.10 -39.29
N ASN A 51 -5.99 7.96 -39.15
CA ASN A 51 -5.78 8.76 -37.94
C ASN A 51 -5.92 10.27 -38.12
N ARG A 52 -6.17 10.73 -39.34
CA ARG A 52 -6.30 12.15 -39.70
C ARG A 52 -7.12 12.34 -40.96
N ARG A 53 -7.90 13.42 -41.02
CA ARG A 53 -8.64 13.88 -42.20
C ARG A 53 -8.25 15.32 -42.52
N VAL A 54 -8.02 15.65 -43.78
CA VAL A 54 -7.65 17.01 -44.23
C VAL A 54 -8.27 17.34 -45.58
N TYR A 55 -8.42 18.63 -45.90
CA TYR A 55 -8.70 19.05 -47.27
C TYR A 55 -7.43 18.97 -48.13
N GLY A 56 -7.53 18.35 -49.29
CA GLY A 56 -6.50 18.43 -50.31
C GLY A 56 -6.59 19.72 -51.15
N PRO A 57 -5.61 19.99 -52.03
CA PRO A 57 -5.59 21.18 -52.88
C PRO A 57 -6.85 21.37 -53.76
N SER A 58 -7.51 20.26 -54.13
CA SER A 58 -8.72 20.26 -54.95
C SER A 58 -10.02 20.40 -54.15
N GLY A 59 -9.94 20.54 -52.82
CA GLY A 59 -11.11 20.61 -51.93
C GLY A 59 -11.72 19.27 -51.54
N ASP A 60 -11.27 18.15 -52.13
CA ASP A 60 -11.62 16.80 -51.69
C ASP A 60 -11.02 16.49 -50.31
N VAL A 61 -11.68 15.61 -49.56
CA VAL A 61 -11.22 15.17 -48.24
C VAL A 61 -10.26 13.99 -48.41
N PHE A 62 -9.09 14.09 -47.79
CA PHE A 62 -8.08 13.02 -47.73
C PHE A 62 -7.95 12.49 -46.30
N VAL A 63 -7.76 11.18 -46.19
CA VAL A 63 -7.58 10.47 -44.93
C VAL A 63 -6.18 9.86 -44.88
N ARG A 64 -5.45 10.06 -43.77
CA ARG A 64 -4.12 9.48 -43.55
C ARG A 64 -4.25 8.13 -42.88
N LEU A 65 -3.65 7.11 -43.47
CA LEU A 65 -3.68 5.74 -42.97
C LEU A 65 -2.85 5.63 -41.68
N GLU A 66 -3.38 4.91 -40.69
CA GLU A 66 -2.77 4.82 -39.36
C GLU A 66 -1.42 4.09 -39.34
N ASP A 67 -1.26 3.15 -40.29
CA ASP A 67 -0.03 2.40 -40.55
C ASP A 67 1.05 3.21 -41.27
N GLY A 68 0.76 4.45 -41.66
CA GLY A 68 1.70 5.34 -42.34
C GLY A 68 1.88 5.06 -43.84
N SER A 69 1.13 4.14 -44.42
CA SER A 69 1.24 3.76 -45.85
C SER A 69 0.79 4.84 -46.84
N GLY A 70 0.31 5.99 -46.35
CA GLY A 70 0.02 7.18 -47.14
C GLY A 70 -1.39 7.72 -46.89
N TRP A 71 -1.91 8.38 -47.90
CA TRP A 71 -3.22 9.04 -47.91
C TRP A 71 -4.17 8.37 -48.90
N LEU A 72 -5.46 8.41 -48.60
CA LEU A 72 -6.53 8.09 -49.55
C LEU A 72 -7.52 9.25 -49.60
N PHE A 73 -8.29 9.34 -50.67
CA PHE A 73 -9.34 10.34 -50.82
C PHE A 73 -10.69 9.73 -50.44
N GLU A 74 -11.49 10.46 -49.67
CA GLU A 74 -12.86 10.06 -49.29
C GLU A 74 -13.80 10.22 -50.49
N THR A 75 -13.58 11.26 -51.30
CA THR A 75 -14.25 11.53 -52.57
C THR A 75 -13.25 11.83 -53.68
N LYS A 76 -13.58 11.49 -54.93
CA LYS A 76 -12.83 11.93 -56.11
C LYS A 76 -13.80 12.49 -57.13
N GLY A 77 -13.71 13.79 -57.39
CA GLY A 77 -14.67 14.47 -58.29
C GLY A 77 -16.11 14.34 -57.79
N GLY A 78 -16.32 14.34 -56.47
CA GLY A 78 -17.63 14.17 -55.85
C GLY A 78 -18.15 12.72 -55.76
N ILE A 79 -17.47 11.76 -56.39
CA ILE A 79 -17.82 10.33 -56.29
C ILE A 79 -17.22 9.77 -54.98
N PRO A 80 -18.03 9.17 -54.09
CA PRO A 80 -17.52 8.52 -52.88
C PRO A 80 -16.57 7.38 -53.22
N ALA A 81 -15.36 7.43 -52.66
CA ALA A 81 -14.39 6.35 -52.76
C ALA A 81 -14.30 5.57 -51.44
N LEU A 82 -14.51 6.24 -50.31
CA LEU A 82 -14.52 5.63 -48.99
C LEU A 82 -15.88 5.78 -48.32
N ARG A 83 -16.34 4.71 -47.67
CA ARG A 83 -17.50 4.70 -46.77
C ARG A 83 -17.00 4.69 -45.34
N ARG A 84 -17.35 5.71 -44.55
CA ARG A 84 -17.01 5.74 -43.12
C ARG A 84 -17.84 4.70 -42.38
N LEU A 85 -17.17 3.82 -41.62
CA LEU A 85 -17.82 2.84 -40.75
C LEU A 85 -18.05 3.42 -39.35
N HIS A 86 -19.06 2.90 -38.67
CA HIS A 86 -19.29 3.23 -37.25
C HIS A 86 -18.23 2.53 -36.40
N VAL A 87 -17.58 3.30 -35.53
CA VAL A 87 -16.56 2.81 -34.61
C VAL A 87 -17.08 3.01 -33.21
N ASP A 88 -17.33 1.91 -32.50
CA ASP A 88 -17.67 1.98 -31.08
C ASP A 88 -16.35 2.17 -30.32
N THR A 89 -16.13 3.34 -29.74
CA THR A 89 -14.97 3.61 -28.88
C THR A 89 -15.33 3.41 -27.42
N GLY A 90 -14.47 2.75 -26.66
CA GLY A 90 -14.73 2.43 -25.26
C GLY A 90 -13.62 1.57 -24.66
N LEU A 91 -13.77 1.20 -23.39
CA LEU A 91 -12.93 0.20 -22.75
C LEU A 91 -13.63 -1.15 -22.85
N PHE A 92 -13.07 -2.04 -23.66
CA PHE A 92 -13.58 -3.40 -23.81
C PHE A 92 -12.51 -4.38 -23.34
N VAL A 93 -12.89 -5.43 -22.63
CA VAL A 93 -11.96 -6.49 -22.22
C VAL A 93 -12.36 -7.76 -22.95
N TYR A 94 -11.37 -8.46 -23.51
CA TYR A 94 -11.59 -9.70 -24.24
C TYR A 94 -10.67 -10.79 -23.70
N GLN A 95 -11.20 -12.00 -23.65
CA GLN A 95 -10.44 -13.23 -23.53
C GLN A 95 -10.32 -13.88 -24.91
N VAL A 96 -9.13 -14.32 -25.27
CA VAL A 96 -8.89 -15.09 -26.50
C VAL A 96 -9.42 -16.51 -26.29
N THR A 97 -10.33 -16.97 -27.16
CA THR A 97 -10.92 -18.32 -27.09
C THR A 97 -10.53 -19.20 -28.28
N ASN A 98 -9.51 -18.79 -29.04
CA ASN A 98 -9.05 -19.50 -30.21
C ASN A 98 -8.04 -20.62 -29.86
N ARG A 99 -8.56 -21.76 -29.42
CA ARG A 99 -7.77 -22.95 -29.01
C ARG A 99 -6.80 -23.50 -30.06
N ARG A 100 -7.08 -23.28 -31.35
CA ARG A 100 -6.31 -23.93 -32.44
C ARG A 100 -5.01 -23.21 -32.73
N THR A 101 -5.02 -21.89 -32.69
CA THR A 101 -3.90 -21.05 -33.15
C THR A 101 -3.95 -19.71 -32.46
N ALA A 102 -2.78 -19.20 -32.05
CA ALA A 102 -2.69 -17.82 -31.57
C ALA A 102 -3.13 -16.81 -32.65
N ILE A 103 -3.68 -15.68 -32.21
CA ILE A 103 -4.19 -14.61 -33.07
C ILE A 103 -3.10 -13.55 -33.22
N CYS A 104 -2.66 -13.28 -34.45
CA CYS A 104 -1.74 -12.18 -34.73
C CYS A 104 -2.49 -10.84 -34.75
N LEU A 105 -1.85 -9.78 -34.23
CA LEU A 105 -2.26 -8.40 -34.48
C LEU A 105 -2.20 -8.08 -35.97
N ARG A 106 -3.05 -7.15 -36.41
CA ARG A 106 -3.16 -6.72 -37.81
C ARG A 106 -3.10 -5.21 -37.95
N SER A 107 -2.48 -4.69 -39.01
CA SER A 107 -2.38 -3.23 -39.26
C SER A 107 -3.74 -2.61 -39.60
N ARG A 108 -4.71 -3.45 -39.96
CA ARG A 108 -6.05 -3.05 -40.40
C ARG A 108 -7.08 -4.11 -39.96
N PRO A 109 -8.35 -3.73 -39.82
CA PRO A 109 -9.45 -4.66 -39.53
C PRO A 109 -9.81 -5.53 -40.76
N ASP A 110 -8.90 -6.42 -41.16
CA ASP A 110 -9.01 -7.26 -42.35
C ASP A 110 -8.39 -8.65 -42.11
N PHE A 111 -8.91 -9.70 -42.75
CA PHE A 111 -8.44 -11.09 -42.57
C PHE A 111 -7.16 -11.45 -43.33
N GLY A 112 -6.71 -10.63 -44.28
CA GLY A 112 -5.56 -10.86 -45.16
C GLY A 112 -4.25 -11.10 -44.41
N LEU A 113 -3.50 -12.12 -44.82
CA LEU A 113 -2.25 -12.51 -44.13
C LEU A 113 -1.17 -11.42 -44.20
N ASP A 114 -1.18 -10.62 -45.26
CA ASP A 114 -0.23 -9.53 -45.51
C ASP A 114 -0.33 -8.39 -44.50
N TYR A 115 -1.41 -8.34 -43.71
CA TYR A 115 -1.66 -7.28 -42.73
C TYR A 115 -1.21 -7.65 -41.32
N ARG A 116 -0.63 -8.83 -41.09
CA ARG A 116 -0.14 -9.21 -39.76
C ARG A 116 1.02 -8.32 -39.32
N ILE A 117 0.96 -7.81 -38.08
CA ILE A 117 2.02 -7.00 -37.47
C ILE A 117 2.77 -7.86 -36.46
N GLY A 118 4.06 -8.09 -36.70
CA GLY A 118 4.94 -8.78 -35.76
C GLY A 118 4.60 -10.27 -35.62
N ALA A 119 5.44 -11.16 -36.13
CA ALA A 119 5.26 -12.59 -35.92
C ALA A 119 5.39 -12.99 -34.43
N ASP A 120 5.99 -12.11 -33.62
CA ASP A 120 6.19 -12.20 -32.18
C ASP A 120 4.98 -11.73 -31.35
N LYS A 121 4.06 -10.94 -31.92
CA LYS A 121 2.90 -10.37 -31.21
C LYS A 121 1.66 -11.23 -31.37
N LEU A 122 1.73 -12.41 -30.77
CA LEU A 122 0.68 -13.43 -30.80
C LEU A 122 -0.15 -13.39 -29.53
N LEU A 123 -1.47 -13.25 -29.68
CA LEU A 123 -2.43 -13.42 -28.59
C LEU A 123 -2.82 -14.90 -28.48
N ARG A 124 -2.53 -15.53 -27.35
CA ARG A 124 -2.72 -16.97 -27.14
C ARG A 124 -4.09 -17.27 -26.55
N ASP A 125 -4.57 -18.50 -26.72
CA ASP A 125 -5.80 -18.97 -26.05
C ASP A 125 -5.72 -18.76 -24.53
N GLY A 126 -6.82 -18.32 -23.93
CA GLY A 126 -6.90 -17.97 -22.50
C GLY A 126 -6.47 -16.54 -22.16
N GLN A 127 -5.63 -15.90 -22.99
CA GLN A 127 -5.06 -14.58 -22.70
C GLN A 127 -6.13 -13.48 -22.68
N PHE A 128 -5.99 -12.57 -21.71
CA PHE A 128 -6.82 -11.37 -21.62
C PHE A 128 -6.14 -10.16 -22.26
N PHE A 129 -6.92 -9.28 -22.87
CA PHE A 129 -6.45 -7.97 -23.33
C PHE A 129 -7.57 -6.93 -23.35
N VAL A 130 -7.17 -5.67 -23.40
CA VAL A 130 -8.06 -4.52 -23.51
C VAL A 130 -8.11 -4.05 -24.96
N ALA A 131 -9.29 -3.69 -25.43
CA ALA A 131 -9.50 -2.98 -26.69
C ALA A 131 -10.07 -1.58 -26.44
N THR A 132 -9.71 -0.66 -27.33
CA THR A 132 -10.14 0.77 -27.26
C THR A 132 -11.24 1.11 -28.26
N ALA A 133 -11.43 0.25 -29.26
CA ALA A 133 -12.40 0.45 -30.31
C ALA A 133 -12.84 -0.88 -30.89
N ARG A 134 -14.06 -0.94 -31.42
CA ARG A 134 -14.52 -2.03 -32.28
C ARG A 134 -15.26 -1.49 -33.49
N VAL A 135 -15.20 -2.24 -34.58
CA VAL A 135 -15.87 -1.91 -35.85
C VAL A 135 -16.50 -3.16 -36.42
N ARG A 136 -17.68 -3.00 -37.02
CA ARG A 136 -18.37 -4.05 -37.76
C ARG A 136 -18.17 -3.82 -39.26
N GLY A 137 -17.64 -4.83 -39.95
CA GLY A 137 -17.54 -4.85 -41.41
C GLY A 137 -18.88 -5.14 -42.09
N GLU A 138 -18.94 -4.98 -43.41
CA GLU A 138 -20.17 -5.18 -44.20
C GLU A 138 -20.71 -6.62 -44.09
N HIS A 139 -19.82 -7.61 -43.95
CA HIS A 139 -20.20 -9.03 -43.80
C HIS A 139 -20.58 -9.41 -42.36
N GLY A 140 -20.71 -8.43 -41.45
CA GLY A 140 -21.10 -8.66 -40.05
C GLY A 140 -19.93 -9.01 -39.12
N ASP A 141 -18.75 -9.28 -39.67
CA ASP A 141 -17.52 -9.52 -38.91
C ASP A 141 -17.17 -8.33 -38.02
N ARG A 142 -16.69 -8.63 -36.81
CA ARG A 142 -16.26 -7.62 -35.85
C ARG A 142 -14.76 -7.65 -35.67
N PHE A 143 -14.16 -6.47 -35.69
CA PHE A 143 -12.74 -6.26 -35.41
C PHE A 143 -12.61 -5.35 -34.20
N VAL A 144 -11.65 -5.67 -33.34
CA VAL A 144 -11.36 -4.93 -32.10
C VAL A 144 -9.93 -4.42 -32.14
N ARG A 145 -9.73 -3.17 -31.73
CA ARG A 145 -8.43 -2.48 -31.73
C ARG A 145 -7.79 -2.63 -30.36
N VAL A 146 -6.68 -3.36 -30.31
CA VAL A 146 -5.95 -3.66 -29.07
C VAL A 146 -5.35 -2.38 -28.48
N ALA A 147 -5.61 -2.12 -27.20
CA ALA A 147 -5.17 -0.91 -26.50
C ALA A 147 -3.65 -0.76 -26.55
N ASN A 148 -3.15 0.49 -26.50
CA ASN A 148 -1.71 0.81 -26.59
C ASN A 148 -1.01 0.28 -27.86
N THR A 149 -1.77 -0.15 -28.86
CA THR A 149 -1.25 -0.56 -30.17
C THR A 149 -2.06 0.08 -31.30
N LYS A 150 -1.56 -0.03 -32.52
CA LYS A 150 -2.32 0.24 -33.75
C LYS A 150 -2.93 -1.05 -34.34
N GLY A 151 -2.84 -2.14 -33.59
CA GLY A 151 -3.18 -3.48 -34.03
C GLY A 151 -4.67 -3.79 -33.87
N TRP A 152 -5.21 -4.50 -34.85
CA TRP A 152 -6.55 -5.02 -34.87
C TRP A 152 -6.53 -6.55 -34.78
N VAL A 153 -7.55 -7.10 -34.13
CA VAL A 153 -7.85 -8.54 -34.13
C VAL A 153 -9.33 -8.74 -34.42
N PHE A 154 -9.72 -9.93 -34.84
CA PHE A 154 -11.10 -10.24 -35.21
C PHE A 154 -11.78 -11.04 -34.08
N GLU A 155 -13.02 -10.68 -33.77
CA GLU A 155 -13.87 -11.36 -32.77
C GLU A 155 -14.43 -12.67 -33.32
N THR A 156 -14.70 -12.69 -34.63
CA THR A 156 -15.20 -13.85 -35.37
C THR A 156 -14.41 -14.05 -36.66
N LYS A 157 -14.19 -15.30 -37.05
CA LYS A 157 -13.68 -15.67 -38.38
C LYS A 157 -14.34 -16.96 -38.83
N ASP A 158 -14.86 -16.98 -40.05
CA ASP A 158 -15.53 -18.16 -40.63
C ASP A 158 -16.66 -18.69 -39.71
N ASN A 159 -17.43 -17.77 -39.08
CA ASN A 159 -18.44 -18.05 -38.05
C ASN A 159 -17.92 -18.69 -36.74
N HIS A 160 -16.61 -18.81 -36.56
CA HIS A 160 -16.00 -19.23 -35.32
C HIS A 160 -15.64 -18.01 -34.45
N ARG A 161 -16.10 -18.03 -33.21
CA ARG A 161 -15.76 -17.01 -32.21
C ARG A 161 -14.32 -17.20 -31.75
N THR A 162 -13.48 -16.21 -32.01
CA THR A 162 -12.07 -16.19 -31.62
C THR A 162 -11.81 -15.39 -30.37
N LEU A 163 -12.73 -14.50 -29.98
CA LEU A 163 -12.67 -13.68 -28.78
C LEU A 163 -14.00 -13.73 -28.02
N THR A 164 -13.94 -13.76 -26.69
CA THR A 164 -15.10 -13.59 -25.81
C THR A 164 -14.95 -12.28 -25.06
N GLU A 165 -15.92 -11.38 -25.22
CA GLU A 165 -16.00 -10.15 -24.45
C GLU A 165 -16.27 -10.48 -22.98
N ILE A 166 -15.47 -9.91 -22.09
CA ILE A 166 -15.57 -10.04 -20.65
C ILE A 166 -16.34 -8.83 -20.12
N GLU A 167 -17.32 -9.09 -19.27
CA GLU A 167 -18.11 -8.03 -18.65
C GLU A 167 -17.21 -7.14 -17.81
N THR A 168 -17.30 -5.83 -18.07
CA THR A 168 -16.57 -4.80 -17.33
C THR A 168 -17.52 -4.16 -16.33
N HIS A 169 -17.08 -4.08 -15.08
CA HIS A 169 -17.86 -3.47 -14.02
C HIS A 169 -17.25 -2.13 -13.66
N HIS A 170 -17.98 -1.04 -13.93
CA HIS A 170 -17.56 0.29 -13.51
C HIS A 170 -17.64 0.41 -12.00
N VAL A 171 -16.55 0.87 -11.39
CA VAL A 171 -16.46 1.10 -9.95
C VAL A 171 -15.88 2.46 -9.67
N ASP A 172 -16.35 3.05 -8.58
CA ASP A 172 -15.78 4.27 -8.02
C ASP A 172 -15.28 3.98 -6.60
N CYS A 173 -14.31 3.07 -6.52
CA CYS A 173 -13.65 2.72 -5.26
C CYS A 173 -12.18 3.10 -5.30
N MET A 174 -11.64 3.37 -4.14
CA MET A 174 -10.21 3.54 -3.94
C MET A 174 -9.64 2.26 -3.36
N TYR A 175 -8.40 1.96 -3.71
CA TYR A 175 -7.68 0.78 -3.25
C TYR A 175 -6.37 1.21 -2.60
N GLU A 176 -6.04 0.58 -1.49
CA GLU A 176 -4.71 0.63 -0.89
C GLU A 176 -3.89 -0.56 -1.36
N VAL A 177 -2.66 -0.32 -1.80
CA VAL A 177 -1.70 -1.40 -2.08
C VAL A 177 -1.16 -1.92 -0.75
N VAL A 178 -1.53 -3.15 -0.38
CA VAL A 178 -1.13 -3.77 0.90
C VAL A 178 0.03 -4.76 0.77
N HIS A 179 0.43 -5.08 -0.46
CA HIS A 179 1.59 -5.94 -0.69
C HIS A 179 2.89 -5.21 -0.37
N HIS A 180 3.73 -5.80 0.49
CA HIS A 180 4.95 -5.19 1.02
C HIS A 180 5.97 -4.75 -0.05
N GLU A 181 6.07 -5.45 -1.18
CA GLU A 181 6.95 -5.09 -2.30
C GLU A 181 6.31 -4.13 -3.31
N GLY A 182 5.07 -3.69 -3.06
CA GLY A 182 4.26 -3.02 -4.06
C GLY A 182 3.74 -3.98 -5.13
N ILE A 183 3.23 -3.41 -6.23
CA ILE A 183 2.65 -4.15 -7.36
C ILE A 183 3.00 -3.44 -8.65
N ASP A 184 3.53 -4.18 -9.62
CA ASP A 184 3.76 -3.64 -10.94
C ASP A 184 2.45 -3.47 -11.71
N LEU A 185 2.25 -2.27 -12.27
CA LEU A 185 1.17 -2.00 -13.21
C LEU A 185 1.29 -2.89 -14.42
N ARG A 186 0.18 -3.53 -14.80
CA ARG A 186 0.09 -4.43 -15.95
C ARG A 186 -0.62 -3.78 -17.11
N MET A 187 -0.23 -4.15 -18.31
CA MET A 187 -0.89 -3.72 -19.54
C MET A 187 -2.26 -4.39 -19.70
N TRP A 188 -2.38 -5.63 -19.25
CA TRP A 188 -3.57 -6.47 -19.38
C TRP A 188 -4.00 -7.05 -18.03
N PRO A 189 -5.29 -7.40 -17.86
CA PRO A 189 -5.78 -8.09 -16.67
C PRO A 189 -5.43 -9.58 -16.72
N ASP A 190 -4.13 -9.86 -16.72
CA ASP A 190 -3.55 -11.20 -16.85
C ASP A 190 -2.41 -11.36 -15.82
N LEU A 191 -2.20 -12.58 -15.30
CA LEU A 191 -1.16 -12.87 -14.31
C LEU A 191 0.23 -13.10 -14.93
N ASP A 192 0.33 -13.30 -16.25
CA ASP A 192 1.62 -13.46 -16.93
C ASP A 192 2.49 -12.18 -16.80
N GLU A 193 3.69 -12.35 -16.26
CA GLU A 193 4.64 -11.27 -15.98
C GLU A 193 5.16 -10.59 -17.24
N ALA A 194 5.08 -11.25 -18.41
CA ALA A 194 5.42 -10.67 -19.70
C ALA A 194 4.56 -9.43 -20.04
N TYR A 195 3.44 -9.24 -19.34
CA TYR A 195 2.51 -8.13 -19.53
C TYR A 195 2.62 -7.02 -18.48
N SER A 196 3.69 -6.99 -17.69
CA SER A 196 4.05 -5.78 -16.94
C SER A 196 4.21 -4.59 -17.91
N THR A 197 3.83 -3.40 -17.46
CA THR A 197 4.02 -2.17 -18.23
C THR A 197 5.49 -1.98 -18.62
N GLN A 198 5.77 -1.32 -19.74
CA GLN A 198 7.13 -0.96 -20.12
C GLN A 198 7.24 0.56 -20.32
N PRO A 199 8.05 1.28 -19.49
CA PRO A 199 8.78 0.77 -18.33
C PRO A 199 7.83 0.26 -17.23
N ALA A 200 8.28 -0.72 -16.45
CA ALA A 200 7.49 -1.26 -15.35
C ALA A 200 7.28 -0.15 -14.31
N VAL A 201 6.01 0.23 -14.11
CA VAL A 201 5.63 1.18 -13.07
C VAL A 201 5.19 0.40 -11.85
N ASN A 202 6.04 0.38 -10.81
CA ASN A 202 5.71 -0.22 -9.53
C ASN A 202 4.88 0.74 -8.69
N VAL A 203 3.73 0.27 -8.21
CA VAL A 203 2.87 0.99 -7.27
C VAL A 203 3.27 0.54 -5.85
N PRO A 204 3.83 1.42 -5.02
CA PRO A 204 4.41 1.01 -3.74
C PRO A 204 3.34 0.66 -2.69
N CYS A 205 3.73 -0.12 -1.68
CA CYS A 205 2.90 -0.39 -0.50
C CYS A 205 2.43 0.92 0.16
N GLY A 206 1.15 1.00 0.56
CA GLY A 206 0.51 2.18 1.13
C GLY A 206 0.07 3.23 0.09
N ALA A 207 0.31 3.01 -1.20
CA ALA A 207 -0.26 3.86 -2.24
C ALA A 207 -1.78 3.71 -2.29
N ILE A 208 -2.49 4.83 -2.43
CA ILE A 208 -3.91 4.85 -2.73
C ILE A 208 -4.11 5.05 -4.24
N VAL A 209 -4.83 4.12 -4.86
CA VAL A 209 -5.14 4.17 -6.29
C VAL A 209 -6.65 4.19 -6.51
N SER A 210 -7.08 4.99 -7.49
CA SER A 210 -8.46 5.05 -7.93
C SER A 210 -8.72 3.96 -8.98
N ALA A 211 -9.59 3.00 -8.66
CA ALA A 211 -10.10 2.07 -9.65
C ALA A 211 -11.26 2.69 -10.42
N MET A 212 -11.30 2.43 -11.73
CA MET A 212 -12.37 2.90 -12.62
C MET A 212 -13.25 1.75 -13.11
N VAL A 213 -12.64 0.59 -13.32
CA VAL A 213 -13.26 -0.62 -13.86
C VAL A 213 -12.62 -1.83 -13.18
N PHE A 214 -13.39 -2.88 -12.95
CA PHE A 214 -12.83 -4.19 -12.67
C PHE A 214 -13.35 -5.27 -13.61
N VAL A 215 -12.58 -6.35 -13.72
CA VAL A 215 -12.93 -7.59 -14.44
C VAL A 215 -12.48 -8.80 -13.63
N HIS A 216 -13.07 -9.96 -13.92
CA HIS A 216 -12.59 -11.24 -13.42
C HIS A 216 -11.73 -11.93 -14.49
N GLY A 217 -10.53 -12.36 -14.10
CA GLY A 217 -9.63 -13.15 -14.95
C GLY A 217 -10.03 -14.63 -14.99
N GLU A 218 -9.19 -15.45 -15.64
CA GLU A 218 -9.44 -16.89 -15.83
C GLU A 218 -9.66 -17.66 -14.52
N PHE A 219 -8.88 -17.33 -13.50
CA PHE A 219 -8.93 -17.97 -12.18
C PHE A 219 -9.88 -17.28 -11.21
N ASN A 220 -10.82 -16.48 -11.74
CA ASN A 220 -11.75 -15.65 -10.97
C ASN A 220 -11.06 -14.54 -10.13
N ASP A 221 -9.77 -14.30 -10.35
CA ASP A 221 -9.03 -13.18 -9.75
C ASP A 221 -9.61 -11.85 -10.24
N LYS A 222 -9.78 -10.90 -9.33
CA LYS A 222 -10.29 -9.58 -9.65
C LYS A 222 -9.16 -8.66 -10.08
N PHE A 223 -9.24 -8.11 -11.28
CA PHE A 223 -8.32 -7.10 -11.78
C PHE A 223 -9.02 -5.74 -11.80
N VAL A 224 -8.31 -4.70 -11.36
CA VAL A 224 -8.80 -3.33 -11.33
C VAL A 224 -7.95 -2.45 -12.23
N LEU A 225 -8.61 -1.68 -13.10
CA LEU A 225 -7.97 -0.68 -13.93
C LEU A 225 -7.78 0.59 -13.11
N VAL A 226 -6.53 1.01 -12.95
CA VAL A 226 -6.14 2.19 -12.18
C VAL A 226 -5.35 3.16 -13.04
N ASN A 227 -5.29 4.42 -12.60
CA ASN A 227 -4.40 5.44 -13.16
C ASN A 227 -3.46 5.92 -12.05
N TYR A 228 -2.19 5.57 -12.18
CA TYR A 228 -1.12 5.92 -11.23
C TYR A 228 0.00 6.65 -11.98
N GLU A 229 0.37 7.84 -11.51
CA GLU A 229 1.40 8.70 -12.15
C GLU A 229 1.18 8.87 -13.67
N GLU A 230 -0.06 9.16 -14.07
CA GLU A 230 -0.48 9.33 -15.48
C GLU A 230 -0.40 8.05 -16.34
N THR A 231 -0.01 6.92 -15.73
CA THR A 231 0.04 5.62 -16.39
C THR A 231 -1.23 4.83 -16.04
N MET A 232 -1.99 4.46 -17.07
CA MET A 232 -3.11 3.53 -16.91
C MET A 232 -2.61 2.09 -16.97
N GLY A 233 -3.04 1.27 -16.02
CA GLY A 233 -2.71 -0.14 -15.99
C GLY A 233 -3.61 -0.93 -15.05
N TRP A 234 -3.46 -2.25 -15.09
CA TRP A 234 -4.21 -3.19 -14.28
C TRP A 234 -3.41 -3.62 -13.07
N LEU A 235 -4.09 -3.73 -11.94
CA LEU A 235 -3.61 -4.37 -10.72
C LEU A 235 -4.56 -5.51 -10.38
N PHE A 236 -4.07 -6.54 -9.69
CA PHE A 236 -4.90 -7.65 -9.22
C PHE A 236 -5.15 -7.49 -7.71
N GLU A 237 -6.38 -7.76 -7.27
CA GLU A 237 -6.77 -7.66 -5.86
C GLU A 237 -6.20 -8.82 -5.04
N THR A 238 -6.20 -10.02 -5.62
CA THR A 238 -5.68 -11.25 -5.03
C THR A 238 -4.84 -12.02 -6.03
N LYS A 239 -3.80 -12.71 -5.54
CA LYS A 239 -3.03 -13.71 -6.29
C LYS A 239 -2.65 -14.82 -5.33
N GLU A 240 -2.95 -16.06 -5.69
CA GLU A 240 -2.59 -17.25 -4.90
C GLU A 240 -3.10 -17.19 -3.44
N GLY A 241 -4.29 -16.62 -3.24
CA GLY A 241 -4.91 -16.45 -1.91
C GLY A 241 -4.34 -15.29 -1.08
N SER A 242 -3.26 -14.65 -1.53
CA SER A 242 -2.72 -13.44 -0.90
C SER A 242 -3.44 -12.20 -1.39
N ARG A 243 -3.76 -11.28 -0.48
CA ARG A 243 -4.38 -9.98 -0.80
C ARG A 243 -3.31 -8.97 -1.14
N TYR A 244 -3.48 -8.32 -2.28
CA TYR A 244 -2.57 -7.32 -2.83
C TYR A 244 -3.16 -5.92 -2.76
N LEU A 245 -4.49 -5.81 -2.91
CA LEU A 245 -5.23 -4.57 -2.77
C LEU A 245 -6.28 -4.68 -1.67
N GLN A 246 -6.45 -3.60 -0.92
CA GLN A 246 -7.53 -3.42 0.03
C GLN A 246 -8.48 -2.34 -0.48
N GLY A 247 -9.70 -2.75 -0.87
CA GLY A 247 -10.73 -1.82 -1.32
C GLY A 247 -11.31 -1.00 -0.17
N TRP A 248 -11.57 0.27 -0.45
CA TRP A 248 -12.08 1.26 0.48
C TRP A 248 -13.30 1.97 -0.11
N GLY A 249 -14.47 1.75 0.49
CA GLY A 249 -15.70 2.48 0.17
C GLY A 249 -15.81 3.84 0.88
N LEU A 250 -15.08 4.01 1.98
CA LEU A 250 -15.01 5.22 2.79
C LEU A 250 -13.55 5.55 3.11
N LYS A 251 -13.31 6.76 3.63
CA LYS A 251 -11.97 7.16 4.12
C LYS A 251 -11.45 6.09 5.08
N PRO A 252 -10.21 5.58 4.88
CA PRO A 252 -9.59 4.66 5.82
C PRO A 252 -9.64 5.25 7.24
N PRO A 253 -9.91 4.44 8.27
CA PRO A 253 -9.93 4.95 9.63
C PRO A 253 -8.50 5.20 10.14
N PRO A 254 -8.25 6.28 10.90
CA PRO A 254 -6.97 6.48 11.58
C PRO A 254 -6.78 5.43 12.68
N ILE A 255 -5.53 5.22 13.09
CA ILE A 255 -5.23 4.50 14.33
C ILE A 255 -5.59 5.43 15.48
N ALA A 256 -6.68 5.13 16.18
CA ALA A 256 -7.15 5.90 17.34
C ALA A 256 -6.25 5.70 18.55
N GLY A 257 -6.03 6.75 19.34
CA GLY A 257 -5.19 6.72 20.54
C GLY A 257 -3.69 6.85 20.28
N SER A 258 -2.94 7.05 21.36
CA SER A 258 -1.47 7.10 21.41
C SER A 258 -0.85 5.71 21.55
N GLU A 259 0.44 5.52 21.25
CA GLU A 259 1.12 4.23 21.44
C GLU A 259 1.02 3.77 22.89
N GLY A 260 1.24 4.67 23.86
CA GLY A 260 1.10 4.35 25.28
C GLY A 260 -0.32 4.01 25.72
N SER A 261 -1.34 4.57 25.07
CA SER A 261 -2.76 4.26 25.38
C SER A 261 -3.16 2.84 24.98
N HIS A 262 -2.35 2.18 24.17
CA HIS A 262 -2.51 0.81 23.75
C HIS A 262 -1.76 -0.19 24.64
N VAL A 263 -1.11 0.28 25.71
CA VAL A 263 -0.45 -0.60 26.66
C VAL A 263 -1.34 -0.72 27.90
N GLN A 264 -1.57 -1.96 28.30
CA GLN A 264 -2.09 -2.32 29.61
C GLN A 264 -1.02 -3.14 30.34
N LEU A 265 -0.39 -2.56 31.34
CA LEU A 265 0.69 -3.19 32.09
C LEU A 265 0.39 -3.31 33.59
N ALA A 266 0.92 -4.35 34.21
CA ALA A 266 0.97 -4.48 35.66
C ALA A 266 2.31 -5.10 36.05
N LEU A 267 2.97 -4.55 37.05
CA LEU A 267 4.02 -5.26 37.77
C LEU A 267 3.31 -6.16 38.77
N GLY A 268 3.84 -7.30 39.21
CA GLY A 268 3.15 -8.25 40.10
C GLY A 268 3.72 -8.24 41.53
N PRO A 269 3.14 -9.01 42.45
CA PRO A 269 3.48 -8.91 43.87
C PRO A 269 4.85 -9.51 44.22
N TRP A 270 5.44 -10.28 43.31
CA TRP A 270 6.74 -10.92 43.45
C TRP A 270 7.80 -10.23 42.59
N GLU A 271 9.06 -10.38 42.99
CA GLU A 271 10.20 -9.89 42.22
C GLU A 271 10.21 -10.48 40.80
N GLY A 272 10.38 -9.61 39.79
CA GLY A 272 10.34 -9.99 38.38
C GLY A 272 8.94 -10.38 37.88
N SER A 273 7.88 -10.19 38.66
CA SER A 273 6.52 -10.44 38.20
C SER A 273 6.03 -9.27 37.36
N TRP A 274 5.53 -9.55 36.15
CA TRP A 274 4.95 -8.53 35.28
C TRP A 274 3.95 -9.13 34.29
N LEU A 275 3.05 -8.29 33.80
CA LEU A 275 2.03 -8.58 32.79
C LEU A 275 1.97 -7.40 31.81
N LEU A 276 2.07 -7.71 30.52
CA LEU A 276 1.86 -6.80 29.41
C LEU A 276 0.70 -7.31 28.55
N ILE A 277 -0.24 -6.42 28.28
CA ILE A 277 -1.30 -6.59 27.30
C ILE A 277 -1.17 -5.43 26.32
N LEU A 278 -0.77 -5.77 25.09
CA LEU A 278 -0.43 -4.80 24.05
C LEU A 278 -1.54 -4.79 22.99
N ASP A 279 -2.33 -3.71 22.94
CA ASP A 279 -3.39 -3.48 21.95
C ASP A 279 -2.80 -3.06 20.60
N GLU A 280 -2.41 -4.04 19.80
CA GLU A 280 -1.87 -3.81 18.46
C GLU A 280 -2.97 -3.34 17.50
N ASN A 281 -2.68 -2.30 16.72
CA ASN A 281 -3.64 -1.70 15.78
C ASN A 281 -2.93 -1.24 14.50
N ASP A 282 -3.27 -1.81 13.35
CA ASP A 282 -2.77 -1.37 12.03
C ASP A 282 -3.76 -0.39 11.34
N GLY A 283 -4.84 -0.05 12.02
CA GLY A 283 -5.95 0.77 11.55
C GLY A 283 -7.04 -0.04 10.84
N LEU A 284 -6.78 -1.26 10.39
CA LEU A 284 -7.76 -2.17 9.79
C LEU A 284 -8.24 -3.22 10.79
N HIS A 285 -7.27 -3.80 11.48
CA HIS A 285 -7.38 -4.89 12.43
C HIS A 285 -6.86 -4.42 13.78
N ARG A 286 -7.50 -4.95 14.82
CA ARG A 286 -7.04 -4.81 16.20
C ARG A 286 -6.87 -6.20 16.77
N TRP A 287 -5.76 -6.42 17.46
CA TRP A 287 -5.50 -7.66 18.17
C TRP A 287 -4.72 -7.36 19.45
N GLN A 288 -4.58 -8.36 20.31
CA GLN A 288 -3.79 -8.23 21.53
C GLN A 288 -2.64 -9.22 21.56
N THR A 289 -1.48 -8.73 21.99
CA THR A 289 -0.36 -9.57 22.39
C THR A 289 -0.34 -9.61 23.92
N HIS A 290 -0.31 -10.82 24.49
CA HIS A 290 -0.30 -11.03 25.93
C HIS A 290 1.02 -11.66 26.32
N LEU A 291 1.75 -11.03 27.24
CA LEU A 291 3.07 -11.44 27.70
C LEU A 291 3.12 -11.31 29.22
N TRP A 292 3.68 -12.27 29.92
CA TRP A 292 3.78 -12.20 31.37
C TRP A 292 4.92 -13.06 31.92
N ASN A 293 5.43 -12.66 33.08
CA ASN A 293 6.36 -13.43 33.88
C ASN A 293 5.88 -13.49 35.34
N ASN A 294 5.91 -14.67 35.95
CA ASN A 294 5.60 -14.89 37.37
C ASN A 294 4.29 -14.23 37.88
N ILE A 295 3.20 -14.22 37.11
CA ILE A 295 1.90 -13.69 37.56
C ILE A 295 1.11 -14.76 38.36
N PRO A 296 0.05 -14.40 39.11
CA PRO A 296 -0.76 -15.39 39.83
C PRO A 296 -1.32 -16.48 38.90
N ASP A 297 -1.22 -17.75 39.31
CA ASP A 297 -1.63 -18.91 38.48
C ASP A 297 -3.11 -18.89 38.07
N ASP A 298 -3.98 -18.30 38.89
CA ASP A 298 -5.39 -18.13 38.56
C ASP A 298 -5.62 -17.02 37.53
N LEU A 299 -4.82 -15.93 37.57
CA LEU A 299 -4.81 -14.88 36.56
C LEU A 299 -4.31 -15.43 35.20
N ALA A 300 -3.20 -16.18 35.21
CA ALA A 300 -2.65 -16.80 34.00
C ALA A 300 -3.68 -17.71 33.31
N ARG A 301 -4.29 -18.63 34.07
CA ARG A 301 -5.37 -19.50 33.54
C ARG A 301 -6.56 -18.71 33.01
N GLN A 302 -6.89 -17.58 33.64
CA GLN A 302 -7.99 -16.74 33.18
C GLN A 302 -7.65 -15.99 31.88
N LEU A 303 -6.41 -15.56 31.70
CA LEU A 303 -5.91 -14.97 30.45
C LEU A 303 -5.90 -16.01 29.32
N ASP A 304 -5.42 -17.22 29.58
CA ASP A 304 -5.46 -18.33 28.61
C ASP A 304 -6.89 -18.59 28.13
N TYR A 305 -7.86 -18.61 29.06
CA TYR A 305 -9.27 -18.74 28.72
C TYR A 305 -9.80 -17.59 27.85
N ILE A 306 -9.38 -16.35 28.12
CA ILE A 306 -9.78 -15.18 27.33
C ILE A 306 -9.23 -15.27 25.91
N ILE A 307 -7.96 -15.68 25.77
CA ILE A 307 -7.26 -15.88 24.50
C ILE A 307 -7.95 -16.99 23.69
N GLU A 308 -8.20 -18.15 24.30
CA GLU A 308 -8.89 -19.29 23.66
C GLU A 308 -10.28 -18.90 23.13
N ARG A 309 -10.97 -18.01 23.87
CA ARG A 309 -12.30 -17.51 23.50
C ARG A 309 -12.28 -16.34 22.52
N LYS A 310 -11.11 -15.95 21.99
CA LYS A 310 -10.92 -14.82 21.05
C LYS A 310 -11.53 -13.52 21.59
N ARG A 311 -11.32 -13.26 22.87
CA ARG A 311 -11.75 -12.03 23.55
C ARG A 311 -10.55 -11.09 23.72
N ARG A 312 -10.86 -9.80 23.84
CA ARG A 312 -9.92 -8.72 24.10
C ARG A 312 -10.05 -8.29 25.57
N VAL A 313 -8.94 -8.15 26.29
CA VAL A 313 -8.90 -7.56 27.62
C VAL A 313 -9.01 -6.05 27.51
N SER A 314 -10.14 -5.48 27.94
CA SER A 314 -10.36 -4.03 27.86
C SER A 314 -9.96 -3.28 29.13
N LYS A 315 -9.89 -3.97 30.29
CA LYS A 315 -9.37 -3.42 31.55
C LYS A 315 -8.60 -4.49 32.32
N LEU A 316 -7.52 -4.07 32.97
CA LEU A 316 -6.66 -4.89 33.82
C LEU A 316 -6.31 -4.10 35.09
N ALA A 317 -6.39 -4.75 36.24
CA ALA A 317 -5.82 -4.26 37.49
C ALA A 317 -5.25 -5.43 38.30
N VAL A 318 -4.08 -5.25 38.91
CA VAL A 318 -3.44 -6.27 39.76
C VAL A 318 -2.96 -5.59 41.05
N GLY A 319 -3.53 -5.99 42.19
CA GLY A 319 -3.16 -5.50 43.51
C GLY A 319 -1.88 -6.14 44.06
N SER A 320 -1.35 -5.56 45.13
CA SER A 320 -0.03 -5.97 45.67
C SER A 320 -0.05 -7.27 46.47
N ASP A 321 -1.23 -7.76 46.83
CA ASP A 321 -1.49 -9.03 47.51
C ASP A 321 -1.81 -10.18 46.53
N GLY A 322 -1.68 -9.93 45.21
CA GLY A 322 -2.06 -10.88 44.17
C GLY A 322 -3.54 -10.87 43.83
N THR A 323 -4.34 -9.95 44.39
CA THR A 323 -5.67 -9.64 43.86
C THR A 323 -5.60 -9.18 42.42
N TRP A 324 -6.61 -9.50 41.62
CA TRP A 324 -6.67 -9.04 40.24
C TRP A 324 -8.10 -8.87 39.77
N PHE A 325 -8.25 -8.01 38.78
CA PHE A 325 -9.47 -7.75 38.05
C PHE A 325 -9.16 -7.70 36.56
N LEU A 326 -10.03 -8.33 35.77
CA LEU A 326 -9.99 -8.37 34.32
C LEU A 326 -11.38 -8.10 33.76
N GLN A 327 -11.47 -7.16 32.82
CA GLN A 327 -12.61 -7.02 31.94
C GLN A 327 -12.22 -7.50 30.55
N ALA A 328 -13.02 -8.40 29.97
CA ALA A 328 -12.81 -8.87 28.61
C ALA A 328 -14.09 -8.82 27.78
N GLU A 329 -13.96 -8.33 26.56
CA GLU A 329 -15.03 -8.15 25.59
C GLU A 329 -14.71 -8.87 24.28
N ARG A 330 -15.70 -9.05 23.41
CA ARG A 330 -15.39 -9.46 22.03
C ARG A 330 -14.83 -8.26 21.26
N TYR A 331 -14.06 -8.53 20.21
CA TYR A 331 -13.49 -7.48 19.36
C TYR A 331 -14.54 -6.56 18.69
N ASN A 332 -15.78 -7.02 18.54
CA ASN A 332 -16.90 -6.22 18.06
C ASN A 332 -17.60 -5.40 19.18
N GLY A 333 -17.07 -5.39 20.40
CA GLY A 333 -17.65 -4.73 21.57
C GLY A 333 -18.82 -5.50 22.21
N GLU A 334 -19.24 -6.63 21.64
CA GLU A 334 -20.33 -7.41 22.20
C GLU A 334 -19.90 -8.24 23.41
N SER A 335 -20.82 -8.45 24.35
CA SER A 335 -20.64 -9.35 25.50
C SER A 335 -19.40 -9.01 26.33
N VAL A 336 -19.52 -7.99 27.18
CA VAL A 336 -18.53 -7.71 28.22
C VAL A 336 -18.62 -8.78 29.32
N ARG A 337 -17.48 -9.29 29.76
CA ARG A 337 -17.35 -10.18 30.92
C ARG A 337 -16.32 -9.63 31.88
N HIS A 338 -16.52 -9.92 33.15
CA HIS A 338 -15.66 -9.47 34.24
C HIS A 338 -15.20 -10.70 35.00
N TYR A 339 -13.93 -10.70 35.38
CA TYR A 339 -13.28 -11.77 36.12
C TYR A 339 -12.44 -11.14 37.23
N TRP A 340 -12.38 -11.82 38.37
CA TRP A 340 -11.57 -11.43 39.51
C TRP A 340 -11.30 -12.67 40.36
N ASN A 341 -10.23 -12.65 41.16
CA ASN A 341 -10.00 -13.74 42.10
C ASN A 341 -10.89 -13.64 43.34
N GLN A 342 -11.04 -14.75 44.07
CA GLN A 342 -11.93 -14.83 45.24
C GLN A 342 -11.58 -13.84 46.35
N ALA A 343 -10.35 -13.33 46.39
CA ALA A 343 -9.93 -12.32 47.35
C ALA A 343 -10.65 -10.97 47.14
N CYS A 344 -11.10 -10.67 45.91
CA CYS A 344 -11.82 -9.44 45.54
C CYS A 344 -13.33 -9.45 45.87
N THR A 345 -13.75 -9.99 47.02
CA THR A 345 -15.20 -10.08 47.34
C THR A 345 -15.89 -8.72 47.49
N GLU A 346 -15.22 -7.72 48.06
CA GLU A 346 -15.79 -6.38 48.21
C GLU A 346 -15.87 -5.65 46.86
N LEU A 347 -14.86 -5.81 46.00
CA LEU A 347 -14.91 -5.31 44.61
C LEU A 347 -16.12 -5.89 43.88
N ALA A 348 -16.38 -7.19 44.03
CA ALA A 348 -17.56 -7.83 43.44
C ALA A 348 -18.89 -7.25 43.96
N ARG A 349 -18.94 -6.81 45.23
CA ARG A 349 -20.11 -6.14 45.82
C ARG A 349 -20.26 -4.68 45.41
N ALA A 350 -19.13 -3.99 45.21
CA ALA A 350 -19.08 -2.63 44.67
C ALA A 350 -19.49 -2.60 43.19
N TYR A 351 -19.18 -3.67 42.46
CA TYR A 351 -19.56 -3.87 41.07
C TYR A 351 -21.03 -4.28 40.92
N ARG A 352 -21.96 -3.35 41.24
CA ARG A 352 -23.41 -3.60 41.12
C ARG A 352 -23.99 -3.33 39.73
N SER A 353 -23.26 -2.59 38.88
CA SER A 353 -23.70 -2.28 37.52
C SER A 353 -22.59 -2.55 36.51
N PRO A 354 -22.83 -3.40 35.49
CA PRO A 354 -21.84 -3.67 34.44
C PRO A 354 -21.70 -2.55 33.40
N LYS A 355 -22.58 -1.55 33.40
CA LYS A 355 -22.58 -0.49 32.39
C LYS A 355 -21.70 0.67 32.81
N GLY A 356 -20.82 1.11 31.91
CA GLY A 356 -20.00 2.31 32.09
C GLY A 356 -18.80 2.14 33.01
N LEU A 357 -18.25 0.93 33.19
CA LEU A 357 -16.97 0.79 33.91
C LEU A 357 -15.85 1.46 33.10
N ARG A 358 -15.25 2.52 33.65
CA ARG A 358 -14.13 3.24 33.01
C ARG A 358 -12.78 2.71 33.45
N GLN A 359 -12.59 2.52 34.75
CA GLN A 359 -11.30 2.09 35.32
C GLN A 359 -11.48 1.35 36.63
N VAL A 360 -10.58 0.39 36.88
CA VAL A 360 -10.41 -0.25 38.18
C VAL A 360 -8.96 -0.05 38.59
N ALA A 361 -8.75 0.36 39.83
CA ALA A 361 -7.44 0.42 40.45
C ALA A 361 -7.48 -0.40 41.75
N LEU A 362 -6.50 -1.28 41.91
CA LEU A 362 -6.33 -2.12 43.10
C LEU A 362 -5.08 -1.64 43.83
N GLY A 363 -5.22 -1.40 45.13
CA GLY A 363 -4.19 -0.87 46.00
C GLY A 363 -3.39 -1.98 46.70
N ARG A 364 -3.13 -1.77 47.99
CA ARG A 364 -2.22 -2.61 48.75
C ARG A 364 -2.84 -3.95 49.11
N ASP A 365 -4.06 -3.93 49.63
CA ASP A 365 -4.78 -5.10 50.09
C ASP A 365 -6.15 -5.23 49.42
N THR A 366 -6.85 -6.33 49.72
CA THR A 366 -8.22 -6.61 49.25
C THR A 366 -9.25 -5.49 49.52
N ASN A 367 -8.96 -4.59 50.46
CA ASN A 367 -9.85 -3.51 50.87
C ASN A 367 -9.47 -2.16 50.25
N ASP A 368 -8.31 -2.03 49.60
CA ASP A 368 -7.88 -0.80 48.94
C ASP A 368 -8.23 -0.88 47.44
N TYR A 369 -9.35 -0.29 47.04
CA TYR A 369 -9.68 -0.21 45.61
C TYR A 369 -10.42 1.08 45.24
N GLY A 370 -10.27 1.47 43.99
CA GLY A 370 -11.08 2.49 43.34
C GLY A 370 -11.68 1.97 42.04
N VAL A 371 -13.00 2.07 41.93
CA VAL A 371 -13.76 1.76 40.70
C VAL A 371 -14.36 3.06 40.18
N VAL A 372 -13.99 3.45 38.96
CA VAL A 372 -14.49 4.67 38.31
C VAL A 372 -15.49 4.30 37.23
N PHE A 373 -16.68 4.89 37.27
CA PHE A 373 -17.74 4.71 36.27
C PHE A 373 -17.90 5.96 35.39
N GLU A 374 -18.41 5.80 34.17
CA GLU A 374 -18.53 6.86 33.15
C GLU A 374 -19.53 7.98 33.53
N ARG A 375 -20.62 7.64 34.24
CA ARG A 375 -21.70 8.60 34.58
C ARG A 375 -22.15 8.55 36.03
N ASP A 376 -21.80 7.49 36.76
CA ASP A 376 -22.38 7.17 38.07
C ASP A 376 -21.40 7.44 39.23
N GLY A 377 -20.36 8.24 39.01
CA GLY A 377 -19.33 8.55 40.01
C GLY A 377 -18.31 7.43 40.19
N PHE A 378 -17.80 7.26 41.40
CA PHE A 378 -16.81 6.25 41.76
C PHE A 378 -17.23 5.48 43.01
N ASN A 379 -16.75 4.25 43.14
CA ASN A 379 -16.89 3.44 44.35
C ASN A 379 -15.50 3.06 44.86
N THR A 380 -15.25 3.36 46.13
CA THR A 380 -13.91 3.28 46.72
C THR A 380 -14.00 2.64 48.09
N LEU A 381 -12.99 1.84 48.42
CA LEU A 381 -12.77 1.32 49.76
C LEU A 381 -11.29 1.48 50.08
N GLY A 382 -10.97 1.78 51.34
CA GLY A 382 -9.58 1.85 51.81
C GLY A 382 -8.72 3.00 51.27
N LEU A 383 -9.29 3.94 50.50
CA LEU A 383 -8.53 5.06 49.97
C LEU A 383 -8.18 6.10 51.05
N ASP A 384 -7.00 6.70 50.91
CA ASP A 384 -6.56 7.86 51.70
C ASP A 384 -7.60 9.00 51.66
N GLY A 385 -7.82 9.65 52.80
CA GLY A 385 -8.81 10.71 52.92
C GLY A 385 -8.56 11.89 51.98
N GLU A 386 -7.30 12.25 51.73
CA GLU A 386 -6.98 13.35 50.80
C GLU A 386 -7.29 12.97 49.34
N LEU A 387 -6.96 11.73 48.94
CA LEU A 387 -7.32 11.22 47.62
C LEU A 387 -8.84 11.17 47.44
N LEU A 388 -9.56 10.71 48.46
CA LEU A 388 -11.03 10.66 48.42
C LEU A 388 -11.65 12.07 48.31
N ASP A 389 -11.11 13.04 49.05
CA ASP A 389 -11.53 14.43 48.96
C ASP A 389 -11.21 15.04 47.58
N GLU A 390 -10.05 14.74 47.00
CA GLU A 390 -9.70 15.13 45.63
C GLU A 390 -10.68 14.55 44.61
N MET A 391 -10.99 13.26 44.72
CA MET A 391 -11.95 12.60 43.84
C MET A 391 -13.37 13.18 44.00
N HIS A 392 -13.81 13.52 45.22
CA HIS A 392 -15.11 14.16 45.45
C HIS A 392 -15.20 15.60 44.95
N ARG A 393 -14.07 16.33 44.89
CA ARG A 393 -14.01 17.66 44.30
C ARG A 393 -14.07 17.63 42.77
N ALA A 394 -13.60 16.56 42.14
CA ALA A 394 -13.64 16.38 40.70
C ALA A 394 -15.06 16.16 40.20
N LYS A 395 -15.40 16.78 39.06
CA LYS A 395 -16.67 16.47 38.37
C LYS A 395 -16.54 15.15 37.62
N GLU A 396 -15.34 14.89 37.08
CA GLU A 396 -15.05 13.65 36.35
C GLU A 396 -13.62 13.17 36.65
N VAL A 397 -13.50 11.90 37.06
CA VAL A 397 -12.21 11.24 37.20
C VAL A 397 -11.84 10.63 35.84
N GLN A 398 -10.77 11.14 35.24
CA GLN A 398 -10.30 10.70 33.92
C GLN A 398 -9.38 9.48 34.01
N LYS A 399 -8.43 9.51 34.95
CA LYS A 399 -7.47 8.43 35.22
C LYS A 399 -7.24 8.27 36.71
N LEU A 400 -7.22 7.04 37.21
CA LEU A 400 -6.86 6.70 38.59
C LEU A 400 -5.91 5.51 38.60
N PHE A 401 -4.66 5.73 39.00
CA PHE A 401 -3.69 4.66 39.26
C PHE A 401 -3.37 4.63 40.75
N LEU A 402 -3.63 3.50 41.40
CA LEU A 402 -3.14 3.22 42.75
C LEU A 402 -1.79 2.52 42.59
N LEU A 403 -0.73 3.17 43.09
CA LEU A 403 0.65 2.77 42.91
C LEU A 403 1.15 2.05 44.16
N ARG A 404 1.96 1.02 43.98
CA ARG A 404 2.40 0.17 45.09
C ARG A 404 3.55 0.81 45.85
N CYS A 405 3.47 0.91 47.17
CA CYS A 405 4.67 1.09 47.97
C CYS A 405 4.66 0.11 49.14
N ALA A 406 5.77 -0.64 49.30
CA ALA A 406 5.97 -1.54 50.43
C ALA A 406 6.09 -0.78 51.77
N ALA A 407 6.41 0.51 51.75
CA ALA A 407 6.54 1.33 52.95
C ALA A 407 5.17 1.54 53.63
N VAL A 408 5.13 1.36 54.96
CA VAL A 408 3.95 0.82 55.64
C VAL A 408 2.76 1.79 55.83
N HIS A 409 2.80 3.06 55.44
CA HIS A 409 1.74 4.00 55.84
C HIS A 409 1.20 4.98 54.79
N THR A 410 1.67 4.98 53.54
CA THR A 410 1.18 5.94 52.53
C THR A 410 0.77 5.24 51.25
N GLN A 411 -0.47 5.49 50.82
CA GLN A 411 -0.96 5.04 49.52
C GLN A 411 -0.39 5.95 48.43
N ASP A 412 0.44 5.39 47.56
CA ASP A 412 0.90 6.12 46.39
C ASP A 412 -0.21 6.10 45.33
N TYR A 413 -0.44 7.24 44.67
CA TYR A 413 -1.45 7.36 43.64
C TYR A 413 -1.08 8.39 42.58
N PHE A 414 -1.71 8.24 41.42
CA PHE A 414 -1.82 9.25 40.38
C PHE A 414 -3.30 9.39 40.01
N LEU A 415 -3.77 10.63 40.00
CA LEU A 415 -5.13 11.01 39.71
C LEU A 415 -5.11 12.09 38.61
N ALA A 416 -5.79 11.82 37.50
CA ALA A 416 -6.14 12.85 36.52
C ALA A 416 -7.65 13.07 36.56
N THR A 417 -8.05 14.32 36.71
CA THR A 417 -9.45 14.75 36.75
C THR A 417 -9.72 15.70 35.58
N ASP A 418 -10.97 16.14 35.43
CA ASP A 418 -11.31 17.18 34.45
C ASP A 418 -10.78 18.58 34.82
N ALA A 419 -10.49 18.82 36.09
CA ALA A 419 -10.05 20.12 36.59
C ALA A 419 -8.52 20.22 36.79
N ASP A 420 -7.90 19.14 37.25
CA ASP A 420 -6.50 19.13 37.68
C ASP A 420 -5.86 17.73 37.70
N PHE A 421 -4.56 17.67 37.94
CA PHE A 421 -3.77 16.47 38.18
C PHE A 421 -3.28 16.43 39.62
N GLY A 422 -3.43 15.28 40.28
CA GLY A 422 -2.96 15.04 41.64
C GLY A 422 -2.10 13.79 41.69
N TRP A 423 -1.01 13.81 42.45
CA TRP A 423 -0.21 12.61 42.68
C TRP A 423 0.45 12.64 44.06
N ARG A 424 0.57 11.46 44.65
CA ARG A 424 1.39 11.22 45.82
C ARG A 424 2.23 9.99 45.51
N ILE A 425 3.53 10.16 45.33
CA ILE A 425 4.41 9.06 44.89
C ILE A 425 5.64 9.05 45.78
N SER A 426 5.78 8.05 46.64
CA SER A 426 6.91 7.91 47.56
C SER A 426 8.25 7.69 46.85
N ASN A 427 8.23 7.02 45.69
CA ASN A 427 9.40 6.86 44.84
C ASN A 427 9.79 8.21 44.21
N GLN A 428 10.91 8.79 44.67
CA GLN A 428 11.36 10.11 44.21
C GLN A 428 11.58 10.18 42.70
N TRP A 429 12.13 9.15 42.09
CA TRP A 429 12.48 9.15 40.66
C TRP A 429 11.22 9.12 39.80
N LEU A 430 10.28 8.24 40.15
CA LEU A 430 8.98 8.19 39.49
C LEU A 430 8.20 9.50 39.69
N ARG A 431 8.27 10.10 40.89
CA ARG A 431 7.64 11.41 41.17
C ARG A 431 8.17 12.50 40.24
N GLU A 432 9.49 12.62 40.12
CA GLU A 432 10.12 13.62 39.24
C GLU A 432 9.73 13.41 37.77
N GLU A 433 9.62 12.16 37.32
CA GLU A 433 9.19 11.86 35.95
C GLU A 433 7.70 12.13 35.74
N VAL A 434 6.84 11.86 36.72
CA VAL A 434 5.43 12.24 36.68
C VAL A 434 5.28 13.76 36.66
N GLU A 435 6.00 14.49 37.51
CA GLU A 435 6.01 15.96 37.52
C GLU A 435 6.40 16.56 36.17
N ARG A 436 7.33 15.92 35.44
CA ARG A 436 7.76 16.36 34.10
C ARG A 436 6.78 16.00 32.99
N ASN A 437 5.97 14.94 33.15
CA ASN A 437 5.23 14.33 32.04
C ASN A 437 3.74 14.09 32.31
N TYR A 438 3.16 14.57 33.41
CA TYR A 438 1.81 14.20 33.89
C TYR A 438 0.70 14.29 32.83
N GLU A 439 0.73 15.28 31.94
CA GLU A 439 -0.26 15.45 30.86
C GLU A 439 -0.25 14.30 29.84
N ASN A 440 0.92 13.66 29.67
CA ASN A 440 1.14 12.61 28.67
C ASN A 440 1.05 11.19 29.25
N VAL A 441 0.84 11.05 30.57
CA VAL A 441 0.79 9.75 31.24
C VAL A 441 -0.39 8.93 30.74
N CYS A 442 -0.11 7.78 30.16
CA CYS A 442 -1.12 6.80 29.74
C CYS A 442 -1.37 5.76 30.83
N GLN A 443 -0.31 5.19 31.38
CA GLN A 443 -0.38 4.20 32.45
C GLN A 443 0.87 4.28 33.33
N ILE A 444 0.71 3.96 34.60
CA ILE A 444 1.81 3.80 35.56
C ILE A 444 1.62 2.48 36.28
N ALA A 445 2.71 1.73 36.45
CA ALA A 445 2.79 0.67 37.45
C ALA A 445 4.06 0.82 38.28
N LEU A 446 3.93 0.51 39.56
CA LEU A 446 5.00 0.49 40.54
C LEU A 446 4.92 -0.88 41.21
N GLY A 447 6.05 -1.58 41.29
CA GLY A 447 6.19 -2.91 41.88
C GLY A 447 6.70 -2.85 43.32
N ASN A 448 6.76 -4.01 43.98
CA ASN A 448 7.00 -4.07 45.43
C ASN A 448 8.46 -3.78 45.82
N MET A 449 9.41 -3.97 44.89
CA MET A 449 10.84 -3.71 45.12
C MET A 449 11.28 -2.33 44.60
N GLY A 450 10.31 -1.47 44.25
CA GLY A 450 10.55 -0.12 43.75
C GLY A 450 10.78 -0.04 42.24
N GLU A 451 10.65 -1.15 41.52
CA GLU A 451 10.57 -1.19 40.06
C GLU A 451 9.35 -0.41 39.57
N TRP A 452 9.49 0.38 38.51
CA TRP A 452 8.38 1.12 37.95
C TRP A 452 8.45 1.21 36.44
N VAL A 453 7.27 1.29 35.83
CA VAL A 453 7.08 1.50 34.40
C VAL A 453 5.98 2.55 34.22
N MET A 454 6.26 3.55 33.40
CA MET A 454 5.32 4.59 33.01
C MET A 454 5.24 4.66 31.49
N THR A 455 4.06 4.46 30.92
CA THR A 455 3.82 4.70 29.50
C THR A 455 3.32 6.12 29.31
N LEU A 456 3.93 6.81 28.35
CA LEU A 456 3.54 8.12 27.87
C LEU A 456 2.91 7.97 26.48
N HIS A 457 2.33 9.04 25.93
CA HIS A 457 1.71 8.98 24.61
C HIS A 457 2.60 8.34 23.52
N ASP A 458 3.87 8.76 23.41
CA ASP A 458 4.77 8.42 22.31
C ASP A 458 5.98 7.54 22.71
N ARG A 459 6.17 7.30 24.01
CA ARG A 459 7.31 6.56 24.58
C ARG A 459 6.93 5.89 25.91
N TYR A 460 7.86 5.14 26.48
CA TYR A 460 7.77 4.65 27.86
C TYR A 460 9.03 5.02 28.64
N LEU A 461 8.93 5.03 29.95
CA LEU A 461 10.01 5.20 30.91
C LEU A 461 9.95 4.06 31.91
N CYS A 462 11.09 3.56 32.37
CA CYS A 462 11.15 2.51 33.37
C CYS A 462 12.38 2.66 34.27
N SER A 463 12.30 2.09 35.47
CA SER A 463 13.47 1.96 36.35
C SER A 463 14.46 0.91 35.82
N THR A 464 15.71 1.00 36.25
CA THR A 464 16.77 0.03 35.89
C THR A 464 16.55 -1.37 36.47
N SER A 465 15.58 -1.53 37.37
CA SER A 465 15.21 -2.79 38.01
C SER A 465 14.13 -3.57 37.27
N VAL A 466 13.56 -3.00 36.20
CA VAL A 466 12.60 -3.71 35.35
C VAL A 466 13.33 -4.80 34.55
N GLU A 467 12.68 -5.95 34.39
CA GLU A 467 13.26 -7.06 33.66
C GLU A 467 13.50 -6.71 32.19
N LEU A 468 14.68 -7.06 31.68
CA LEU A 468 15.13 -6.70 30.33
C LEU A 468 14.16 -7.22 29.24
N GLU A 469 13.55 -8.39 29.43
CA GLU A 469 12.58 -8.95 28.49
C GLU A 469 11.34 -8.05 28.36
N MET A 470 10.79 -7.55 29.47
CA MET A 470 9.65 -6.64 29.48
C MET A 470 10.00 -5.31 28.76
N GLU A 471 11.18 -4.76 29.03
CA GLU A 471 11.66 -3.53 28.38
C GLU A 471 11.81 -3.72 26.87
N GLN A 472 12.40 -4.83 26.42
CA GLN A 472 12.54 -5.15 25.01
C GLN A 472 11.19 -5.28 24.31
N GLU A 473 10.21 -5.92 24.94
CA GLU A 473 8.88 -6.08 24.37
C GLU A 473 8.12 -4.75 24.27
N LEU A 474 8.25 -3.86 25.27
CA LEU A 474 7.75 -2.49 25.17
C LEU A 474 8.43 -1.72 24.04
N ALA A 475 9.77 -1.76 23.94
CA ALA A 475 10.50 -1.11 22.85
C ALA A 475 10.02 -1.58 21.48
N ASN A 476 9.90 -2.90 21.30
CA ASN A 476 9.43 -3.51 20.07
C ASN A 476 7.99 -3.07 19.75
N PHE A 477 7.10 -3.07 20.74
CA PHE A 477 5.72 -2.63 20.57
C PHE A 477 5.62 -1.16 20.13
N PHE A 478 6.27 -0.24 20.84
CA PHE A 478 6.24 1.19 20.51
C PHE A 478 6.80 1.45 19.11
N ASN A 479 7.88 0.76 18.72
CA ASN A 479 8.45 0.88 17.38
C ASN A 479 7.47 0.39 16.30
N ARG A 480 6.87 -0.79 16.47
CA ARG A 480 5.89 -1.33 15.51
C ARG A 480 4.67 -0.42 15.39
N GLN A 481 4.13 0.01 16.53
CA GLN A 481 2.90 0.80 16.56
C GLN A 481 3.09 2.20 15.98
N ARG A 482 4.26 2.82 16.23
CA ARG A 482 4.65 4.08 15.60
C ARG A 482 4.78 3.94 14.08
N GLN A 483 5.47 2.91 13.60
CA GLN A 483 5.61 2.64 12.16
C GLN A 483 4.25 2.47 11.49
N ARG A 484 3.31 1.75 12.14
CA ARG A 484 1.94 1.60 11.63
C ARG A 484 1.17 2.91 11.62
N ARG A 485 1.30 3.75 12.66
CA ARG A 485 0.66 5.07 12.67
C ARG A 485 1.22 5.95 11.56
N GLU A 486 2.53 6.02 11.40
CA GLU A 486 3.18 6.80 10.33
C GLU A 486 2.75 6.32 8.95
N HIS A 487 2.75 5.00 8.73
CA HIS A 487 2.25 4.40 7.50
C HIS A 487 0.78 4.76 7.27
N ARG A 488 -0.06 4.66 8.30
CA ARG A 488 -1.48 5.00 8.20
C ARG A 488 -1.72 6.48 7.90
N LEU A 489 -0.92 7.38 8.48
CA LEU A 489 -0.97 8.81 8.16
C LEU A 489 -0.60 9.07 6.68
N LEU A 490 0.39 8.35 6.14
CA LEU A 490 0.73 8.42 4.72
C LEU A 490 -0.43 7.96 3.83
N VAL A 491 -1.07 6.84 4.18
CA VAL A 491 -2.25 6.31 3.47
C VAL A 491 -3.39 7.33 3.47
N LEU A 492 -3.65 7.98 4.60
CA LEU A 492 -4.68 9.03 4.71
C LEU A 492 -4.34 10.27 3.89
N ALA A 493 -3.07 10.68 3.84
CA ALA A 493 -2.63 11.79 3.00
C ALA A 493 -2.81 11.46 1.51
N ASN A 494 -2.39 10.26 1.08
CA ASN A 494 -2.57 9.77 -0.29
C ASN A 494 -4.06 9.71 -0.67
N TRP A 495 -4.91 9.27 0.25
CA TRP A 495 -6.36 9.27 0.06
C TRP A 495 -6.93 10.66 -0.20
N GLU A 496 -6.52 11.65 0.59
CA GLU A 496 -6.98 13.04 0.45
C GLU A 496 -6.50 13.65 -0.86
N GLU A 497 -5.25 13.39 -1.25
CA GLU A 497 -4.70 13.81 -2.53
C GLU A 497 -5.47 13.21 -3.71
N GLU A 498 -5.72 11.91 -3.68
CA GLU A 498 -6.45 11.21 -4.74
C GLU A 498 -7.92 11.66 -4.82
N THR A 499 -8.55 11.88 -3.66
CA THR A 499 -9.89 12.47 -3.59
C THR A 499 -9.93 13.86 -4.22
N LEU A 500 -8.91 14.69 -3.98
CA LEU A 500 -8.79 16.01 -4.59
C LEU A 500 -8.53 15.91 -6.10
N ARG A 501 -7.71 14.95 -6.54
CA ARG A 501 -7.45 14.68 -7.96
C ARG A 501 -8.73 14.31 -8.70
N ARG A 502 -9.56 13.42 -8.14
CA ARG A 502 -10.87 13.05 -8.69
C ARG A 502 -11.80 14.25 -8.81
N LYS A 503 -11.87 15.09 -7.76
CA LYS A 503 -12.66 16.34 -7.78
C LYS A 503 -12.22 17.27 -8.91
N LYS A 504 -10.91 17.44 -9.13
CA LYS A 504 -10.36 18.27 -10.22
C LYS A 504 -10.65 17.72 -11.62
N GLN A 505 -10.66 16.39 -11.78
CA GLN A 505 -10.97 15.73 -13.05
C GLN A 505 -12.46 15.80 -13.43
N GLY A 506 -13.30 16.42 -12.60
CA GLY A 506 -14.73 16.54 -12.89
C GLY A 506 -15.44 15.19 -12.89
N VAL A 507 -14.86 14.17 -12.25
CA VAL A 507 -15.54 12.90 -11.97
C VAL A 507 -16.70 13.25 -11.04
N SER A 508 -17.87 13.45 -11.64
CA SER A 508 -18.97 14.15 -11.00
C SER A 508 -19.42 13.40 -9.75
N SER A 509 -19.59 14.17 -8.67
CA SER A 509 -20.23 13.74 -7.42
C SER A 509 -21.60 13.06 -7.61
N SER A 510 -22.20 13.11 -8.81
CA SER A 510 -23.42 12.39 -9.15
C SER A 510 -23.29 10.86 -9.02
N ALA A 511 -22.13 10.27 -9.34
CA ALA A 511 -21.89 8.83 -9.12
C ALA A 511 -21.75 8.50 -7.62
N LEU A 512 -21.03 9.35 -6.86
CA LEU A 512 -20.92 9.28 -5.39
C LEU A 512 -22.27 9.55 -4.67
N LYS A 513 -23.19 10.31 -5.29
CA LYS A 513 -24.55 10.55 -4.78
C LYS A 513 -25.52 9.41 -5.08
N LEU A 514 -25.23 8.56 -6.06
CA LEU A 514 -26.04 7.37 -6.37
C LEU A 514 -25.67 6.21 -5.43
N LEU A 515 -24.38 6.02 -5.13
CA LEU A 515 -23.92 5.01 -4.17
C LEU A 515 -24.24 5.33 -2.69
N SER A 516 -24.50 6.60 -2.35
CA SER A 516 -24.95 6.99 -1.00
C SER A 516 -26.47 7.03 -0.83
N LYS A 517 -27.24 6.72 -1.89
CA LYS A 517 -28.72 6.73 -1.87
C LYS A 517 -29.36 5.36 -1.75
N GLU A 518 -28.60 4.28 -1.87
CA GLU A 518 -29.10 2.95 -1.54
C GLU A 518 -28.80 2.66 -0.07
N ASP A 519 -29.87 2.82 0.72
CA ASP A 519 -30.05 2.57 2.17
C ASP A 519 -29.71 3.74 3.15
N PRO A 520 -30.68 4.62 3.49
CA PRO A 520 -30.48 5.74 4.42
C PRO A 520 -30.58 5.34 5.90
N MET A 521 -30.39 4.06 6.25
CA MET A 521 -30.69 3.56 7.61
C MET A 521 -29.61 3.91 8.64
N TYR A 522 -28.39 4.28 8.24
CA TYR A 522 -27.28 4.54 9.18
C TYR A 522 -26.47 5.78 8.80
N LYS A 523 -26.50 6.81 9.65
CA LYS A 523 -25.48 7.87 9.65
C LYS A 523 -24.40 7.51 10.66
N ILE A 524 -23.19 7.30 10.17
CA ILE A 524 -22.02 7.10 11.01
C ILE A 524 -21.38 8.48 11.21
N GLY A 525 -21.34 8.95 12.46
CA GLY A 525 -20.80 10.25 12.84
C GLY A 525 -19.82 10.14 14.00
N TRP A 526 -18.86 11.05 14.01
CA TRP A 526 -17.88 11.24 15.08
C TRP A 526 -18.53 11.95 16.28
N ASP A 527 -18.32 11.46 17.50
CA ASP A 527 -18.51 12.23 18.75
C ASP A 527 -17.16 12.37 19.47
N ASP A 528 -17.07 13.28 20.44
CA ASP A 528 -15.84 13.62 21.17
C ASP A 528 -15.32 12.52 22.11
N SER A 529 -15.90 11.30 22.09
CA SER A 529 -15.52 10.17 22.96
C SER A 529 -14.66 9.09 22.27
N ASP A 530 -14.11 9.35 21.08
CA ASP A 530 -13.24 8.42 20.33
C ASP A 530 -13.86 7.03 20.08
N ALA A 531 -15.19 6.92 20.09
CA ALA A 531 -15.93 5.69 19.87
C ALA A 531 -16.89 5.79 18.68
N TRP A 532 -16.91 4.76 17.82
CA TRP A 532 -17.92 4.64 16.77
C TRP A 532 -19.29 4.37 17.39
N LYS A 533 -20.24 5.32 17.24
CA LYS A 533 -21.65 5.06 17.52
C LYS A 533 -22.45 4.97 16.23
N LEU A 534 -23.20 3.89 16.10
CA LEU A 534 -24.23 3.75 15.09
C LEU A 534 -25.43 4.58 15.54
N VAL A 535 -25.62 5.76 14.95
CA VAL A 535 -26.79 6.60 15.23
C VAL A 535 -27.90 6.18 14.27
N VAL A 536 -28.85 5.39 14.78
CA VAL A 536 -30.10 5.10 14.06
C VAL A 536 -30.94 6.38 14.10
N ASN A 537 -31.30 6.88 12.92
CA ASN A 537 -32.05 8.11 12.77
C ASN A 537 -33.54 7.78 12.92
N ASP A 538 -34.15 8.09 14.07
CA ASP A 538 -35.60 7.98 14.27
C ASP A 538 -36.34 9.05 13.44
N GLY A 539 -36.43 8.82 12.14
CA GLY A 539 -37.15 9.67 11.20
C GLY A 539 -38.67 9.55 11.40
N LYS A 540 -39.25 10.54 12.09
CA LYS A 540 -40.69 10.80 12.14
C LYS A 540 -41.25 10.99 10.72
N TYR A 541 -42.16 10.11 10.30
CA TYR A 541 -43.10 10.39 9.20
C TYR A 541 -44.27 11.24 9.70
N PRO A 542 -44.78 12.22 8.93
CA PRO A 542 -45.98 12.96 9.28
C PRO A 542 -47.21 12.22 8.74
N GLY A 543 -48.17 11.97 9.62
CA GLY A 543 -49.55 11.67 9.23
C GLY A 543 -50.06 10.33 9.73
N PHE A 544 -50.50 10.29 11.00
CA PHE A 544 -51.75 9.66 11.41
C PHE A 544 -52.14 10.26 12.77
N SER A 545 -53.32 10.87 12.83
CA SER A 545 -53.91 11.40 14.07
C SER A 545 -54.53 10.26 14.88
N CYS A 546 -54.13 10.09 16.13
CA CYS A 546 -54.94 9.43 17.15
C CYS A 546 -54.75 10.15 18.50
N ALA A 547 -55.88 10.40 19.17
CA ALA A 547 -56.05 11.15 20.41
C ALA A 547 -55.46 10.43 21.66
N PRO A 548 -55.32 11.11 22.82
CA PRO A 548 -54.52 10.61 23.94
C PRO A 548 -55.33 9.71 24.87
N LEU A 549 -54.72 8.63 25.34
CA LEU A 549 -55.13 7.92 26.56
C LEU A 549 -53.90 7.69 27.45
N GLY A 550 -54.11 7.88 28.74
CA GLY A 550 -53.09 7.96 29.80
C GLY A 550 -52.42 6.63 30.19
N PRO A 551 -51.63 6.63 31.28
CA PRO A 551 -50.51 5.71 31.48
C PRO A 551 -50.88 4.54 32.39
N GLN A 552 -50.56 3.29 32.00
CA GLN A 552 -50.25 2.19 32.94
C GLN A 552 -49.35 1.12 32.28
N ASP A 553 -48.23 0.88 32.96
CA ASP A 553 -47.44 -0.33 33.23
C ASP A 553 -47.47 -1.59 32.34
N THR A 554 -46.25 -2.15 32.22
CA THR A 554 -45.78 -3.49 31.80
C THR A 554 -45.55 -3.78 30.31
N PRO A 555 -44.31 -4.18 29.90
CA PRO A 555 -44.06 -4.74 28.58
C PRO A 555 -44.13 -6.28 28.59
N LEU A 556 -45.07 -6.81 27.82
CA LEU A 556 -45.07 -8.18 27.31
C LEU A 556 -44.03 -8.32 26.19
N TRP A 557 -43.15 -9.31 26.30
CA TRP A 557 -42.18 -9.66 25.28
C TRP A 557 -42.86 -10.37 24.10
N VAL A 558 -42.75 -9.80 22.90
CA VAL A 558 -43.11 -10.47 21.63
C VAL A 558 -41.81 -10.78 20.89
N SER A 559 -41.51 -12.07 20.72
CA SER A 559 -40.39 -12.58 19.94
C SER A 559 -40.73 -12.59 18.45
N TYR A 560 -39.93 -11.93 17.61
CA TYR A 560 -39.95 -12.14 16.15
C TYR A 560 -38.84 -13.13 15.76
N GLN A 561 -39.24 -14.32 15.30
CA GLN A 561 -38.39 -15.26 14.56
C GLN A 561 -38.41 -14.88 13.07
N ILE A 562 -37.23 -14.74 12.46
CA ILE A 562 -37.07 -14.65 11.01
C ILE A 562 -36.18 -15.82 10.56
N HIS A 563 -36.77 -16.75 9.83
CA HIS A 563 -36.08 -17.79 9.07
C HIS A 563 -35.69 -17.25 7.69
N PRO A 564 -34.50 -17.61 7.16
CA PRO A 564 -34.31 -17.73 5.73
C PRO A 564 -34.11 -19.19 5.34
N ALA A 565 -35.02 -19.68 4.50
CA ALA A 565 -34.93 -20.97 3.82
C ALA A 565 -34.20 -20.79 2.50
N TYR A 566 -33.06 -21.47 2.33
CA TYR A 566 -32.54 -21.90 1.02
C TYR A 566 -31.71 -23.18 1.24
N SER A 567 -32.29 -24.33 0.87
CA SER A 567 -31.62 -25.63 0.84
C SER A 567 -31.57 -26.11 -0.62
N SER A 568 -30.36 -26.30 -1.13
CA SER A 568 -30.06 -26.98 -2.39
C SER A 568 -30.47 -28.46 -2.34
N PRO A 569 -30.95 -29.08 -3.43
CA PRO A 569 -31.12 -30.53 -3.48
C PRO A 569 -29.87 -31.21 -4.04
N ARG A 570 -29.30 -32.13 -3.26
CA ARG A 570 -28.48 -33.23 -3.77
C ARG A 570 -29.43 -34.29 -4.35
N GLY A 571 -29.10 -34.77 -5.53
CA GLY A 571 -29.75 -35.93 -6.14
C GLY A 571 -29.23 -37.23 -5.54
N ASP A 572 -30.13 -38.18 -5.38
CA ASP A 572 -29.82 -39.60 -5.31
C ASP A 572 -30.80 -40.37 -6.20
N TYR A 573 -30.24 -41.29 -6.97
CA TYR A 573 -30.90 -42.21 -7.88
C TYR A 573 -31.56 -43.37 -7.10
N SER A 574 -32.81 -43.71 -7.41
CA SER A 574 -33.23 -45.11 -7.58
C SER A 574 -34.64 -45.26 -8.18
N ASN A 575 -34.66 -45.99 -9.31
CA ASN A 575 -35.60 -47.00 -9.77
C ASN A 575 -37.14 -46.92 -9.59
N ASP A 576 -37.77 -47.15 -10.75
CA ASP A 576 -38.88 -48.07 -11.03
C ASP A 576 -40.32 -47.55 -11.26
N LEU A 577 -40.71 -47.78 -12.53
CA LEU A 577 -41.98 -48.30 -13.06
C LEU A 577 -43.17 -47.36 -13.39
N ASP A 578 -43.41 -47.28 -14.70
CA ASP A 578 -44.67 -47.45 -15.45
C ASP A 578 -45.96 -46.76 -14.97
N GLN A 579 -46.52 -45.88 -15.81
CA GLN A 579 -47.68 -46.20 -16.66
C GLN A 579 -48.14 -45.01 -17.54
N GLU A 580 -48.89 -45.39 -18.59
CA GLU A 580 -49.25 -44.71 -19.83
C GLU A 580 -50.18 -43.48 -19.72
N HIS A 581 -50.13 -42.56 -20.70
CA HIS A 581 -51.23 -42.33 -21.66
C HIS A 581 -50.94 -41.23 -22.73
N ARG A 582 -51.72 -41.32 -23.81
CA ARG A 582 -51.57 -40.80 -25.19
C ARG A 582 -52.00 -39.33 -25.41
N ILE A 583 -51.27 -38.61 -26.30
CA ILE A 583 -51.65 -37.81 -27.52
C ILE A 583 -52.79 -36.73 -27.42
N PRO A 584 -52.86 -35.59 -28.20
CA PRO A 584 -51.96 -34.99 -29.21
C PRO A 584 -51.63 -33.48 -29.01
N LEU A 585 -50.56 -33.02 -29.69
CA LEU A 585 -50.24 -31.60 -29.92
C LEU A 585 -50.78 -31.09 -31.26
N ARG A 586 -51.40 -29.90 -31.24
CA ARG A 586 -51.79 -29.08 -32.40
C ARG A 586 -50.67 -28.09 -32.76
N SER A 587 -50.46 -27.89 -34.06
CA SER A 587 -49.54 -26.95 -34.70
C SER A 587 -49.94 -25.46 -34.56
N PRO A 588 -49.02 -24.54 -34.91
CA PRO A 588 -49.39 -23.30 -35.60
C PRO A 588 -48.56 -23.04 -36.89
N PRO A 589 -48.97 -22.06 -37.73
CA PRO A 589 -48.78 -22.00 -39.19
C PRO A 589 -47.47 -21.25 -39.56
N GLY A 590 -46.90 -21.28 -40.76
CA GLY A 590 -47.42 -21.44 -42.12
C GLY A 590 -46.84 -20.28 -42.95
N SER A 591 -45.84 -20.58 -43.79
CA SER A 591 -45.16 -19.64 -44.70
C SER A 591 -45.92 -19.46 -46.03
N PRO A 592 -45.61 -18.39 -46.79
CA PRO A 592 -45.59 -18.47 -48.26
C PRO A 592 -44.24 -17.93 -48.79
N GLY A 593 -43.67 -18.31 -49.92
CA GLY A 593 -44.06 -19.18 -51.03
C GLY A 593 -42.85 -19.37 -51.96
N SER A 594 -42.86 -20.49 -52.69
CA SER A 594 -41.90 -21.03 -53.65
C SER A 594 -41.75 -20.18 -54.94
N SER A 595 -40.61 -20.20 -55.66
CA SER A 595 -40.28 -21.13 -56.79
C SER A 595 -39.16 -20.51 -57.68
N PRO A 596 -38.56 -21.19 -58.68
CA PRO A 596 -38.36 -22.64 -58.88
C PRO A 596 -36.93 -23.07 -59.34
N VAL A 597 -36.60 -24.31 -58.99
CA VAL A 597 -35.96 -25.41 -59.77
C VAL A 597 -35.19 -25.08 -61.07
N ARG A 598 -33.91 -25.48 -61.11
CA ARG A 598 -33.34 -26.29 -62.22
C ARG A 598 -32.17 -27.15 -61.74
N ARG A 599 -32.34 -28.47 -61.82
CA ARG A 599 -31.34 -29.51 -61.55
C ARG A 599 -31.03 -30.15 -62.90
N LEU A 600 -29.76 -30.17 -63.30
CA LEU A 600 -29.23 -31.05 -64.35
C LEU A 600 -28.11 -31.88 -63.74
N GLN A 601 -28.11 -33.14 -64.16
CA GLN A 601 -27.41 -34.30 -63.62
C GLN A 601 -26.23 -34.64 -64.55
N LEU A 602 -25.24 -35.39 -64.02
CA LEU A 602 -24.22 -36.18 -64.75
C LEU A 602 -23.05 -35.35 -65.36
N ASP A 603 -21.77 -35.71 -65.33
CA ASP A 603 -21.06 -37.00 -65.22
C ASP A 603 -19.66 -36.84 -64.59
N SER A 604 -19.14 -37.92 -63.98
CA SER A 604 -17.69 -38.15 -63.76
C SER A 604 -17.00 -38.49 -65.09
N PRO A 605 -15.68 -38.24 -65.25
CA PRO A 605 -14.80 -39.41 -65.21
C PRO A 605 -13.37 -39.19 -64.64
N GLN A 606 -12.78 -40.32 -64.28
CA GLN A 606 -11.38 -40.57 -63.95
C GLN A 606 -10.38 -40.03 -64.97
N ARG A 607 -9.16 -39.67 -64.51
CA ARG A 607 -7.87 -40.12 -65.09
C ARG A 607 -6.67 -39.63 -64.25
N SER A 608 -5.80 -40.57 -63.91
CA SER A 608 -4.40 -40.36 -63.46
C SER A 608 -3.45 -40.48 -64.68
N PRO A 609 -2.11 -40.44 -64.51
CA PRO A 609 -1.17 -39.32 -64.54
C PRO A 609 -0.31 -39.30 -65.85
N PRO A 610 0.81 -38.54 -65.93
CA PRO A 610 2.12 -39.21 -65.81
C PRO A 610 3.29 -38.39 -65.23
N ARG A 611 4.39 -39.13 -64.99
CA ARG A 611 5.74 -38.76 -64.52
C ARG A 611 6.61 -38.03 -65.57
N SER A 612 7.54 -37.18 -65.10
CA SER A 612 8.96 -37.03 -65.53
C SER A 612 9.58 -35.90 -64.66
N ALA A 613 10.78 -35.91 -64.06
CA ALA A 613 12.10 -36.56 -64.15
C ALA A 613 13.19 -35.54 -64.56
N SER A 614 14.33 -35.60 -63.83
CA SER A 614 15.64 -34.93 -64.03
C SER A 614 15.74 -33.45 -63.61
N ARG A 615 16.85 -32.86 -63.16
CA ARG A 615 18.25 -33.18 -62.74
C ARG A 615 18.82 -31.83 -62.21
N GLY A 616 19.77 -31.65 -61.29
CA GLY A 616 20.70 -32.50 -60.53
C GLY A 616 21.35 -31.67 -59.40
N GLY A 617 22.11 -32.35 -58.51
CA GLY A 617 23.03 -31.71 -57.53
C GLY A 617 24.33 -31.20 -58.20
N PRO A 618 25.47 -31.02 -57.48
CA PRO A 618 25.86 -31.66 -56.22
C PRO A 618 26.54 -30.73 -55.17
N GLY A 619 26.86 -31.28 -53.99
CA GLY A 619 27.93 -30.72 -53.14
C GLY A 619 27.86 -31.04 -51.65
N SER A 620 28.09 -32.29 -51.24
CA SER A 620 28.61 -32.62 -49.89
C SER A 620 30.14 -32.43 -49.89
N PRO A 621 30.82 -32.27 -48.74
CA PRO A 621 31.32 -33.49 -48.07
C PRO A 621 31.46 -33.46 -46.52
N THR A 622 31.52 -34.69 -45.99
CA THR A 622 32.33 -35.22 -44.86
C THR A 622 31.93 -35.02 -43.38
N SER A 623 31.53 -36.17 -42.81
CA SER A 623 31.55 -36.67 -41.41
C SER A 623 32.99 -36.67 -40.79
N PRO A 624 33.27 -37.02 -39.49
CA PRO A 624 32.67 -38.14 -38.73
C PRO A 624 32.55 -38.05 -37.17
N SER A 625 31.83 -39.05 -36.63
CA SER A 625 32.03 -39.81 -35.36
C SER A 625 32.07 -39.12 -33.98
N SER A 626 31.15 -39.50 -33.08
CA SER A 626 31.41 -40.33 -31.87
C SER A 626 30.22 -40.28 -30.88
N SER A 627 29.80 -41.45 -30.39
CA SER A 627 28.94 -41.66 -29.20
C SER A 627 29.83 -41.68 -27.92
N PRO A 628 29.37 -41.96 -26.66
CA PRO A 628 28.03 -42.29 -26.14
C PRO A 628 27.70 -41.77 -24.69
N LEU A 629 26.59 -42.27 -24.10
CA LEU A 629 26.34 -42.61 -22.66
C LEU A 629 25.49 -41.70 -21.73
N ARG A 630 24.48 -42.40 -21.17
CA ARG A 630 24.01 -42.49 -19.77
C ARG A 630 23.18 -41.35 -19.14
N SER A 631 21.90 -41.70 -18.96
CA SER A 631 21.00 -41.30 -17.87
C SER A 631 21.31 -42.06 -16.57
N PRO A 632 21.08 -41.46 -15.38
CA PRO A 632 21.06 -42.17 -14.11
C PRO A 632 19.63 -42.53 -13.66
N SER A 633 19.58 -43.72 -13.08
CA SER A 633 18.49 -44.46 -12.46
C SER A 633 18.11 -43.99 -11.05
N SER A 634 16.84 -44.16 -10.67
CA SER A 634 16.38 -44.31 -9.27
C SER A 634 16.02 -45.78 -8.99
N PRO A 635 16.40 -46.38 -7.85
CA PRO A 635 15.93 -47.70 -7.40
C PRO A 635 14.63 -47.52 -6.59
N GLY A 636 13.67 -48.45 -6.47
CA GLY A 636 13.71 -49.91 -6.56
C GLY A 636 12.99 -50.46 -5.32
N GLY A 637 11.78 -51.00 -5.48
CA GLY A 637 10.99 -51.64 -4.41
C GLY A 637 10.15 -52.79 -4.98
N PRO A 638 10.37 -54.06 -4.55
CA PRO A 638 9.64 -55.24 -5.03
C PRO A 638 8.72 -55.84 -3.91
N PRO A 639 7.91 -56.90 -4.15
CA PRO A 639 6.45 -56.83 -3.94
C PRO A 639 5.82 -58.04 -3.18
N LEU A 640 4.47 -58.13 -3.25
CA LEU A 640 3.58 -59.32 -3.22
C LEU A 640 2.99 -59.87 -1.89
N GLN A 641 1.63 -59.94 -1.90
CA GLN A 641 0.70 -61.07 -1.57
C GLN A 641 0.82 -61.83 -0.22
N SER A 642 -0.19 -62.41 0.43
CA SER A 642 -1.66 -62.48 0.37
C SER A 642 -2.14 -63.40 1.53
N LYS A 643 -3.44 -63.34 1.88
CA LYS A 643 -4.28 -64.36 2.58
C LYS A 643 -4.17 -64.56 4.10
N GLY A 644 -5.34 -64.65 4.75
CA GLY A 644 -5.56 -65.37 6.02
C GLY A 644 -6.79 -64.94 6.80
N SER A 645 -7.84 -65.77 6.80
CA SER A 645 -9.17 -65.60 7.44
C SER A 645 -9.25 -66.26 8.83
N MET A 646 -10.14 -65.79 9.71
CA MET A 646 -11.02 -66.51 10.69
C MET A 646 -11.45 -65.49 11.79
N ALA A 647 -12.72 -65.08 11.94
CA ALA A 647 -13.95 -65.76 12.39
C ALA A 647 -14.14 -65.86 13.93
N GLY A 648 -15.25 -65.27 14.41
CA GLY A 648 -16.00 -65.64 15.62
C GLY A 648 -15.93 -64.64 16.79
N ALA A 649 -16.95 -64.37 17.62
CA ALA A 649 -18.42 -64.36 17.59
C ALA A 649 -18.90 -63.96 19.02
N THR A 650 -20.09 -63.33 19.15
CA THR A 650 -21.00 -63.25 20.34
C THR A 650 -20.53 -62.49 21.61
N GLY A 651 -21.35 -61.75 22.38
CA GLY A 651 -22.80 -61.47 22.45
C GLY A 651 -23.06 -60.18 23.28
N ALA A 652 -24.13 -59.40 23.03
CA ALA A 652 -25.42 -59.38 23.76
C ALA A 652 -25.28 -59.43 25.31
N GLY A 653 -25.86 -58.56 26.16
CA GLY A 653 -26.75 -57.40 26.00
C GLY A 653 -27.26 -56.91 27.38
N THR A 654 -28.09 -55.86 27.34
CA THR A 654 -29.22 -55.50 28.26
C THR A 654 -29.05 -54.73 29.59
N HIS A 655 -30.02 -53.82 29.77
CA HIS A 655 -30.59 -53.11 30.95
C HIS A 655 -29.86 -51.86 31.50
N ARG A 656 -30.42 -50.63 31.36
CA ARG A 656 -31.62 -49.95 31.95
C ARG A 656 -31.44 -49.44 33.40
N GLY A 657 -31.73 -48.14 33.59
CA GLY A 657 -32.00 -47.45 34.86
C GLY A 657 -30.74 -46.91 35.56
N GLY A 658 -30.65 -45.71 36.11
CA GLY A 658 -31.65 -44.75 36.54
C GLY A 658 -31.21 -44.21 37.92
N SER A 659 -31.05 -42.89 38.01
CA SER A 659 -31.16 -42.05 39.21
C SER A 659 -30.16 -42.15 40.39
N ALA A 660 -29.63 -40.96 40.71
CA ALA A 660 -29.58 -40.33 42.03
C ALA A 660 -28.69 -40.87 43.17
N ALA A 661 -27.78 -39.97 43.57
CA ALA A 661 -27.57 -39.48 44.93
C ALA A 661 -26.84 -40.35 45.98
N ARG A 662 -25.70 -39.78 46.41
CA ARG A 662 -25.31 -39.52 47.81
C ARG A 662 -24.95 -40.74 48.65
N THR A 663 -23.67 -40.87 49.03
CA THR A 663 -23.23 -40.77 50.44
C THR A 663 -21.72 -40.88 50.62
N LYS A 664 -21.25 -40.20 51.67
CA LYS A 664 -19.92 -40.20 52.29
C LYS A 664 -19.38 -41.61 52.56
N LYS A 665 -18.05 -41.81 52.46
CA LYS A 665 -17.14 -41.99 53.62
C LYS A 665 -15.74 -42.46 53.20
N GLN A 666 -14.78 -41.99 54.00
CA GLN A 666 -13.56 -42.66 54.48
C GLN A 666 -12.32 -42.74 53.58
N ARG A 667 -11.27 -42.03 54.07
CA ARG A 667 -9.85 -42.38 53.94
C ARG A 667 -9.59 -43.84 54.30
N PRO A 668 -8.51 -44.42 53.74
CA PRO A 668 -7.34 -44.67 54.59
C PRO A 668 -6.01 -44.23 53.96
N GLN A 669 -5.03 -44.00 54.85
CA GLN A 669 -3.62 -43.81 54.57
C GLN A 669 -2.92 -45.15 54.30
N SER A 670 -1.84 -45.10 53.50
CA SER A 670 -0.58 -45.91 53.53
C SER A 670 -0.10 -46.09 52.09
N ALA A 671 1.18 -46.16 51.70
CA ALA A 671 2.48 -45.85 52.26
C ALA A 671 3.48 -45.94 51.07
N ARG A 672 4.64 -45.32 51.25
CA ARG A 672 5.90 -45.33 50.46
C ARG A 672 6.12 -46.48 49.45
N VAL A 673 6.81 -46.15 48.33
CA VAL A 673 8.15 -46.69 47.96
C VAL A 673 8.84 -45.72 46.99
N ALA A 674 10.13 -45.51 47.25
CA ALA A 674 11.05 -44.63 46.55
C ALA A 674 11.62 -45.26 45.27
N ALA A 675 11.96 -44.43 44.29
CA ALA A 675 13.02 -44.70 43.32
C ALA A 675 13.63 -43.37 42.85
N GLN A 676 14.89 -43.15 43.19
CA GLN A 676 15.77 -42.18 42.52
C GLN A 676 16.05 -42.65 41.08
N PRO A 677 16.57 -41.76 40.22
CA PRO A 677 17.86 -42.13 39.66
C PRO A 677 18.93 -41.05 39.72
N ASP A 678 20.14 -41.60 39.73
CA ASP A 678 21.46 -41.07 39.98
C ASP A 678 21.92 -39.86 39.16
N ARG A 679 22.70 -39.05 39.89
CA ARG A 679 23.72 -38.15 39.38
C ARG A 679 24.92 -38.97 38.87
N HIS A 680 25.35 -38.72 37.65
CA HIS A 680 26.74 -38.96 37.26
C HIS A 680 27.51 -37.64 37.15
N SER A 681 28.56 -37.60 37.96
CA SER A 681 29.68 -36.68 38.01
C SER A 681 30.42 -36.53 36.68
N VAL A 682 30.70 -35.28 36.29
CA VAL A 682 31.83 -34.95 35.40
C VAL A 682 32.70 -33.91 36.10
N THR A 683 33.97 -34.28 36.28
CA THR A 683 35.06 -33.49 36.86
C THR A 683 35.55 -32.38 35.91
N PRO A 684 36.22 -31.34 36.42
CA PRO A 684 36.59 -30.16 35.65
C PRO A 684 37.93 -30.36 34.94
N GLY A 685 37.98 -30.07 33.64
CA GLY A 685 39.17 -30.21 32.81
C GLY A 685 39.42 -29.01 31.90
N LYS A 686 40.40 -28.20 32.29
CA LYS A 686 41.33 -27.39 31.47
C LYS A 686 40.76 -26.35 30.49
N ALA A 687 41.01 -25.09 30.85
CA ALA A 687 40.94 -23.90 30.00
C ALA A 687 41.95 -23.94 28.83
N PRO A 688 41.61 -23.32 27.68
CA PRO A 688 42.60 -22.80 26.75
C PRO A 688 42.83 -21.29 26.94
N LEU A 689 44.09 -20.94 27.13
CA LEU A 689 44.66 -19.59 27.05
C LEU A 689 44.59 -19.08 25.60
N TYR A 690 43.96 -17.94 25.36
CA TYR A 690 44.31 -17.02 24.28
C TYR A 690 43.94 -15.58 24.67
N SER A 691 44.96 -14.76 24.92
CA SER A 691 44.87 -13.32 25.14
C SER A 691 44.94 -12.57 23.81
N PRO A 692 44.21 -11.46 23.62
CA PRO A 692 44.62 -10.42 22.69
C PRO A 692 45.27 -9.27 23.45
N VAL A 693 46.51 -8.96 23.04
CA VAL A 693 47.32 -7.82 23.47
C VAL A 693 46.78 -6.57 22.76
N ASN A 694 46.37 -5.55 23.52
CA ASN A 694 46.18 -4.18 23.04
C ASN A 694 47.38 -3.32 23.48
N PRO A 695 47.99 -2.52 22.60
CA PRO A 695 49.05 -1.58 22.98
C PRO A 695 48.46 -0.28 23.57
N PRO A 696 49.18 0.41 24.49
CA PRO A 696 48.75 1.70 25.03
C PRO A 696 49.15 2.83 24.08
N MET A 697 48.22 3.75 23.78
CA MET A 697 48.56 5.06 23.21
C MET A 697 48.65 6.09 24.34
N GLU A 698 49.84 6.64 24.48
CA GLU A 698 50.18 7.80 25.28
C GLU A 698 49.49 9.07 24.75
N MET A 699 48.93 9.86 25.66
CA MET A 699 48.51 11.25 25.42
C MET A 699 49.57 12.18 26.02
N PRO A 700 50.17 13.10 25.25
CA PRO A 700 50.97 14.17 25.82
C PRO A 700 50.11 15.44 26.03
N SER A 701 50.22 15.93 27.26
CA SER A 701 49.89 17.26 27.75
C SER A 701 50.63 18.40 27.02
N ALA A 702 49.94 19.50 26.75
CA ALA A 702 50.54 20.84 26.58
C ALA A 702 49.48 21.89 26.97
N SER A 703 49.53 22.49 28.17
CA SER A 703 50.30 23.66 28.58
C SER A 703 49.95 24.96 27.81
N SER A 704 49.24 25.84 28.51
CA SER A 704 49.09 27.27 28.21
C SER A 704 50.46 27.98 28.19
N PRO A 705 50.57 29.11 27.47
CA PRO A 705 51.36 30.20 28.02
C PRO A 705 50.67 31.57 27.96
N GLN A 706 50.95 32.33 29.01
CA GLN A 706 50.63 33.73 29.22
C GLN A 706 51.52 34.67 28.38
N ARG A 707 50.97 35.88 28.20
CA ARG A 707 51.57 37.21 27.95
C ARG A 707 53.11 37.37 28.02
N GLY A 708 53.61 38.14 27.03
CA GLY A 708 54.77 39.05 27.15
C GLY A 708 55.10 39.70 25.79
N THR A 709 54.62 40.92 25.51
CA THR A 709 55.35 42.22 25.51
C THR A 709 56.43 42.47 24.43
N MET A 710 56.14 43.53 23.64
CA MET A 710 57.00 44.56 23.02
C MET A 710 58.13 44.18 22.04
N GLY A 711 58.08 44.83 20.86
CA GLY A 711 59.21 45.03 19.97
C GLY A 711 58.79 45.78 18.69
N ASN A 712 59.32 46.97 18.52
CA ASN A 712 58.89 48.07 17.64
C ASN A 712 59.65 48.09 16.29
N LEU A 713 59.13 48.87 15.32
CA LEU A 713 59.77 49.45 14.12
C LEU A 713 59.98 48.46 12.94
N GLN A 714 59.73 48.78 11.66
CA GLN A 714 59.98 50.04 10.92
C GLN A 714 59.18 50.10 9.60
N GLU A 715 59.18 51.29 8.99
CA GLU A 715 58.27 51.89 8.01
C GLU A 715 58.40 51.43 6.52
N SER A 716 57.25 51.47 5.81
CA SER A 716 57.00 52.00 4.43
C SER A 716 57.72 51.45 3.18
N PRO A 717 57.28 51.74 1.92
CA PRO A 717 56.01 52.28 1.40
C PRO A 717 55.41 51.53 0.17
N VAL A 718 54.22 51.99 -0.22
CA VAL A 718 53.41 51.69 -1.43
C VAL A 718 54.03 52.24 -2.73
N PRO A 719 53.74 51.64 -3.90
CA PRO A 719 53.12 52.38 -5.02
C PRO A 719 51.99 51.55 -5.72
N ARG A 720 50.76 52.03 -5.91
CA ARG A 720 50.19 52.89 -6.99
C ARG A 720 50.40 52.45 -8.46
N ASN A 721 49.26 52.13 -9.10
CA ASN A 721 48.81 52.34 -10.50
C ASN A 721 49.37 51.52 -11.69
N SER A 722 48.46 50.77 -12.33
CA SER A 722 48.09 50.85 -13.78
C SER A 722 46.88 49.91 -14.02
N LYS A 723 45.67 50.39 -14.32
CA LYS A 723 45.07 50.81 -15.60
C LYS A 723 45.22 49.85 -16.80
N GLU A 724 44.04 49.43 -17.28
CA GLU A 724 43.64 49.15 -18.69
C GLU A 724 44.29 47.95 -19.42
N ASN A 725 43.50 46.93 -19.77
CA ASN A 725 42.90 46.85 -21.12
C ASN A 725 42.00 45.62 -21.34
N TRP A 726 40.92 45.88 -22.08
CA TRP A 726 40.04 44.89 -22.70
C TRP A 726 40.74 44.26 -23.92
N GLY A 727 40.57 42.94 -24.11
CA GLY A 727 41.09 42.23 -25.27
C GLY A 727 40.22 41.02 -25.64
N LEU A 728 39.34 41.21 -26.64
CA LEU A 728 38.71 40.16 -27.45
C LEU A 728 39.77 39.30 -28.16
N TYR A 729 39.60 37.98 -28.21
CA TYR A 729 39.97 37.10 -29.34
C TYR A 729 39.25 35.74 -29.16
N ARG A 730 38.16 35.50 -29.90
CA ARG A 730 38.04 34.62 -31.09
C ARG A 730 38.39 33.14 -30.88
N SER A 731 37.37 32.32 -31.11
CA SER A 731 37.36 30.86 -31.25
C SER A 731 38.41 30.32 -32.24
N PRO A 732 38.73 29.02 -32.11
CA PRO A 732 38.83 28.18 -33.29
C PRO A 732 37.80 27.04 -33.23
N GLU A 733 36.92 27.03 -34.21
CA GLU A 733 36.23 25.81 -34.65
C GLU A 733 37.28 24.80 -35.12
N LYS A 734 37.25 23.58 -34.57
CA LYS A 734 37.65 22.39 -35.31
C LYS A 734 36.67 21.26 -35.04
N SER A 735 36.07 20.84 -36.14
CA SER A 735 35.23 19.67 -36.35
C SER A 735 35.89 18.39 -35.85
N LEU A 736 35.11 17.51 -35.21
CA LEU A 736 35.35 16.06 -35.20
C LEU A 736 34.05 15.28 -34.92
N GLY A 737 33.63 14.58 -35.97
CA GLY A 737 32.85 13.34 -36.06
C GLY A 737 31.97 12.86 -34.92
N ALA A 738 30.69 12.66 -35.26
CA ALA A 738 29.74 11.83 -34.56
C ALA A 738 30.22 10.36 -34.39
N LYS A 739 30.05 9.81 -33.18
CA LYS A 739 29.60 8.44 -32.84
C LYS A 739 29.91 8.13 -31.36
N ALA A 740 28.90 8.16 -30.49
CA ALA A 740 28.85 7.40 -29.23
C ALA A 740 27.46 7.60 -28.58
N GLY A 741 26.51 6.72 -28.89
CA GLY A 741 25.15 6.75 -28.35
C GLY A 741 24.90 5.80 -27.17
N ASP A 742 25.82 4.90 -26.85
CA ASP A 742 25.52 3.74 -25.98
C ASP A 742 26.45 3.56 -24.77
N ASP A 743 27.40 4.47 -24.49
CA ASP A 743 28.45 4.22 -23.47
C ASP A 743 28.21 4.88 -22.09
N TYR A 744 27.04 5.48 -21.87
CA TYR A 744 26.75 6.24 -20.64
C TYR A 744 26.37 5.38 -19.43
N LYS A 745 25.87 4.15 -19.64
CA LYS A 745 25.58 3.22 -18.54
C LYS A 745 26.84 2.62 -17.91
N THR A 746 27.97 2.67 -18.61
CA THR A 746 29.22 2.02 -18.20
C THR A 746 30.03 2.85 -17.18
N GLN A 747 29.73 4.15 -17.02
CA GLN A 747 30.53 5.06 -16.18
C GLN A 747 29.91 5.42 -14.81
N LEU A 748 28.68 4.97 -14.53
CA LEU A 748 28.15 4.98 -13.17
C LEU A 748 28.75 3.78 -12.44
N GLU A 749 29.88 4.01 -11.77
CA GLU A 749 30.62 2.98 -11.03
C GLU A 749 29.72 2.36 -9.95
N GLN A 750 29.14 1.20 -10.28
CA GLN A 750 28.50 0.31 -9.33
C GLN A 750 29.59 -0.39 -8.51
N VAL A 751 30.12 0.30 -7.50
CA VAL A 751 30.81 -0.40 -6.41
C VAL A 751 29.68 -1.08 -5.62
N SER A 752 29.50 -2.39 -5.83
CA SER A 752 28.48 -3.24 -5.16
C SER A 752 27.00 -3.02 -5.50
N GLY A 753 26.66 -2.34 -6.61
CA GLY A 753 25.27 -2.07 -6.99
C GLY A 753 24.59 -0.92 -6.21
N GLN A 754 25.34 -0.23 -5.35
CA GLN A 754 24.87 0.95 -4.64
C GLN A 754 25.42 2.23 -5.28
N LEU A 755 24.52 3.08 -5.80
CA LEU A 755 24.90 4.41 -6.28
C LEU A 755 24.99 5.37 -5.08
N VAL A 756 26.23 5.72 -4.70
CA VAL A 756 26.52 6.64 -3.59
C VAL A 756 26.87 8.02 -4.14
N LEU A 757 26.11 9.03 -3.72
CA LEU A 757 26.31 10.43 -4.15
C LEU A 757 26.71 11.34 -2.99
N LYS A 758 27.63 12.27 -3.25
CA LYS A 758 27.97 13.37 -2.34
C LYS A 758 27.26 14.63 -2.83
N VAL A 759 26.41 15.23 -2.01
CA VAL A 759 25.58 16.37 -2.39
C VAL A 759 25.92 17.57 -1.53
N PHE A 760 26.48 18.61 -2.13
CA PHE A 760 26.79 19.87 -1.46
C PHE A 760 25.63 20.83 -1.66
N VAL A 761 25.10 21.40 -0.58
CA VAL A 761 23.95 22.29 -0.62
C VAL A 761 24.26 23.60 0.08
N ASP A 762 23.81 24.69 -0.52
CA ASP A 762 23.86 26.00 0.09
C ASP A 762 22.65 26.87 -0.28
N ALA A 763 22.38 27.89 0.53
CA ALA A 763 21.41 28.92 0.24
C ALA A 763 21.90 30.28 0.74
N VAL A 764 21.56 31.32 -0.02
CA VAL A 764 21.87 32.71 0.30
C VAL A 764 20.59 33.54 0.29
N LYS A 765 20.59 34.60 1.09
CA LYS A 765 19.54 35.60 1.15
C LYS A 765 20.18 36.97 0.99
N ARG A 766 19.59 37.83 0.15
CA ARG A 766 20.03 39.22 -0.03
C ARG A 766 18.87 40.16 0.30
N ASP A 767 19.11 41.02 1.28
CA ASP A 767 18.21 42.10 1.61
C ASP A 767 18.53 43.27 0.68
N SER A 768 17.51 43.83 0.02
CA SER A 768 17.70 44.79 -1.06
C SER A 768 18.11 46.20 -0.60
N GLY A 769 18.30 46.43 0.70
CA GLY A 769 18.87 47.66 1.27
C GLY A 769 18.05 48.95 1.05
N VAL A 770 16.99 48.90 0.23
CA VAL A 770 16.02 49.98 0.05
C VAL A 770 14.89 49.74 1.05
N ASP A 771 14.56 50.74 1.87
CA ASP A 771 13.44 50.70 2.81
C ASP A 771 12.14 50.31 2.06
N GLY A 772 11.74 49.02 2.19
CA GLY A 772 10.59 48.43 1.50
C GLY A 772 10.88 47.46 0.33
N GLY A 773 12.14 47.13 0.03
CA GLY A 773 12.50 46.19 -1.02
C GLY A 773 12.28 44.72 -0.66
N GLN A 774 11.80 43.90 -1.61
CA GLN A 774 11.66 42.44 -1.43
C GLN A 774 13.00 41.78 -1.07
N THR A 775 13.01 40.94 -0.04
CA THR A 775 14.17 40.12 0.33
C THR A 775 14.17 38.85 -0.49
N SER A 776 15.13 38.64 -1.39
CA SER A 776 15.17 37.45 -2.24
C SER A 776 16.12 36.39 -1.68
N ALA A 777 15.71 35.13 -1.74
CA ALA A 777 16.55 33.98 -1.39
C ALA A 777 16.78 33.08 -2.62
N ALA A 778 17.90 32.36 -2.65
CA ALA A 778 18.18 31.34 -3.65
C ALA A 778 18.98 30.18 -3.03
N LEU A 779 18.98 29.05 -3.72
CA LEU A 779 19.75 27.86 -3.35
C LEU A 779 20.68 27.41 -4.49
N GLY A 780 21.74 26.71 -4.11
CA GLY A 780 22.72 26.11 -4.99
C GLY A 780 23.03 24.68 -4.54
N ILE A 781 23.16 23.76 -5.49
CA ILE A 781 23.37 22.32 -5.24
C ILE A 781 24.41 21.80 -6.21
N ILE A 782 25.36 21.03 -5.69
CA ILE A 782 26.35 20.29 -6.47
C ILE A 782 26.23 18.81 -6.09
N VAL A 783 25.94 17.96 -7.07
CA VAL A 783 25.95 16.50 -6.89
C VAL A 783 27.23 15.94 -7.49
N LYS A 784 28.00 15.18 -6.71
CA LYS A 784 29.22 14.50 -7.14
C LYS A 784 29.08 12.99 -6.95
N GLY A 785 29.70 12.22 -7.85
CA GLY A 785 29.88 10.78 -7.63
C GLY A 785 30.81 10.56 -6.44
N SER A 786 30.44 9.70 -5.49
CA SER A 786 31.23 9.54 -4.25
C SER A 786 32.65 8.99 -4.52
N ALA A 787 32.76 8.02 -5.44
CA ALA A 787 34.03 7.42 -5.85
C ALA A 787 34.82 8.31 -6.81
N SER A 788 34.16 8.85 -7.85
CA SER A 788 34.84 9.61 -8.90
C SER A 788 35.18 11.05 -8.50
N GLY A 789 34.46 11.63 -7.52
CA GLY A 789 34.56 13.04 -7.15
C GLY A 789 34.10 14.02 -8.25
N LYS A 790 33.69 13.52 -9.42
CA LYS A 790 33.25 14.33 -10.56
C LYS A 790 31.85 14.89 -10.30
N VAL A 791 31.62 16.13 -10.74
CA VAL A 791 30.30 16.78 -10.70
C VAL A 791 29.40 16.12 -11.74
N ILE A 792 28.26 15.60 -11.29
CA ILE A 792 27.23 14.95 -12.10
C ILE A 792 26.11 15.93 -12.42
N MET A 793 25.76 16.79 -11.45
CA MET A 793 24.64 17.73 -11.58
C MET A 793 24.92 19.01 -10.81
N GLU A 794 24.55 20.14 -11.42
CA GLU A 794 24.52 21.46 -10.77
C GLU A 794 23.09 21.98 -10.81
N VAL A 795 22.57 22.47 -9.68
CA VAL A 795 21.24 23.08 -9.59
C VAL A 795 21.37 24.44 -8.93
N LYS A 796 20.69 25.44 -9.49
CA LYS A 796 20.53 26.75 -8.87
C LYS A 796 19.09 27.23 -9.07
N GLU A 797 18.45 27.70 -8.01
CA GLU A 797 17.02 28.05 -8.02
C GLU A 797 16.75 29.26 -7.12
N THR A 798 15.98 30.23 -7.61
CA THR A 798 15.47 31.34 -6.80
C THR A 798 14.23 30.92 -6.03
N LEU A 799 14.19 31.25 -4.74
CA LEU A 799 13.12 30.85 -3.81
C LEU A 799 12.05 31.94 -3.61
N GLY A 800 12.24 33.14 -4.16
CA GLY A 800 11.31 34.26 -4.02
C GLY A 800 11.47 35.02 -2.70
N ALA A 801 10.47 35.85 -2.37
CA ALA A 801 10.61 36.99 -1.47
C ALA A 801 10.34 36.73 0.04
N THR A 802 10.00 35.50 0.44
CA THR A 802 9.35 35.25 1.74
C THR A 802 10.08 34.24 2.65
N HIS A 803 11.37 34.02 2.41
CA HIS A 803 12.14 33.04 3.19
C HIS A 803 13.14 33.70 4.15
N THR A 804 13.21 33.17 5.37
CA THR A 804 14.37 33.39 6.23
C THR A 804 15.58 32.64 5.66
N LEU A 805 16.80 33.02 6.04
CA LEU A 805 17.99 32.30 5.61
C LEU A 805 17.94 30.83 6.06
N LEU A 806 17.48 30.58 7.28
CA LEU A 806 17.33 29.22 7.82
C LEU A 806 16.34 28.38 7.01
N HIS A 807 15.18 28.95 6.66
CA HIS A 807 14.20 28.29 5.78
C HIS A 807 14.77 27.99 4.39
N ALA A 808 15.56 28.90 3.84
CA ALA A 808 16.22 28.71 2.55
C ALA A 808 17.26 27.57 2.60
N LYS A 809 18.03 27.46 3.70
CA LYS A 809 19.00 26.37 3.92
C LYS A 809 18.29 25.01 4.05
N PHE A 810 17.18 24.92 4.77
CA PHE A 810 16.35 23.70 4.79
C PHE A 810 15.86 23.31 3.39
N LYS A 811 15.37 24.28 2.61
CA LYS A 811 14.94 24.03 1.22
C LYS A 811 16.08 23.56 0.32
N ALA A 812 17.30 24.06 0.53
CA ALA A 812 18.49 23.56 -0.18
C ALA A 812 18.77 22.08 0.12
N VAL A 813 18.67 21.66 1.39
CA VAL A 813 18.78 20.24 1.78
C VAL A 813 17.70 19.39 1.12
N ILE A 814 16.43 19.81 1.18
CA ILE A 814 15.29 19.14 0.53
C ILE A 814 15.54 18.97 -0.97
N ALA A 815 15.98 20.03 -1.65
CA ALA A 815 16.24 20.00 -3.07
C ALA A 815 17.46 19.11 -3.42
N GLY A 816 18.49 19.10 -2.57
CA GLY A 816 19.65 18.21 -2.72
C GLY A 816 19.27 16.72 -2.61
N LEU A 817 18.42 16.38 -1.64
CA LEU A 817 17.90 15.02 -1.49
C LEU A 817 17.03 14.60 -2.69
N LYS A 818 16.19 15.51 -3.20
CA LYS A 818 15.41 15.26 -4.43
C LYS A 818 16.31 15.04 -5.65
N ALA A 819 17.39 15.82 -5.78
CA ALA A 819 18.36 15.64 -6.86
C ALA A 819 19.01 14.25 -6.78
N ALA A 820 19.46 13.83 -5.59
CA ALA A 820 20.01 12.48 -5.39
C ALA A 820 19.00 11.37 -5.71
N TYR A 821 17.75 11.50 -5.24
CA TYR A 821 16.68 10.55 -5.52
C TYR A 821 16.36 10.45 -7.02
N SER A 822 16.31 11.58 -7.73
CA SER A 822 16.07 11.61 -9.18
C SER A 822 17.18 10.92 -10.00
N LEU A 823 18.40 10.90 -9.46
CA LEU A 823 19.54 10.18 -10.03
C LEU A 823 19.56 8.69 -9.63
N LYS A 824 18.51 8.20 -8.96
CA LYS A 824 18.39 6.83 -8.43
C LYS A 824 19.53 6.45 -7.49
N ALA A 825 20.02 7.40 -6.70
CA ALA A 825 20.98 7.11 -5.66
C ALA A 825 20.38 6.15 -4.63
N THR A 826 21.14 5.13 -4.20
CA THR A 826 20.76 4.30 -3.06
C THR A 826 21.23 4.94 -1.75
N ARG A 827 22.31 5.74 -1.80
CA ARG A 827 22.85 6.47 -0.66
C ARG A 827 23.20 7.91 -1.04
N ALA A 828 22.87 8.87 -0.16
CA ALA A 828 23.26 10.26 -0.30
C ALA A 828 23.97 10.79 0.96
N ASP A 829 25.17 11.31 0.80
CA ASP A 829 25.89 12.04 1.84
C ASP A 829 25.74 13.55 1.53
N ILE A 830 24.91 14.25 2.30
CA ILE A 830 24.63 15.68 2.18
C ILE A 830 25.69 16.47 2.95
N TYR A 831 26.23 17.54 2.36
CA TYR A 831 27.20 18.43 2.97
C TYR A 831 26.64 19.85 2.99
N SER A 832 26.53 20.45 4.18
CA SER A 832 26.05 21.82 4.38
C SER A 832 26.95 22.57 5.36
N ASP A 833 27.13 23.87 5.15
CA ASP A 833 27.82 24.75 6.10
C ASP A 833 26.93 25.24 7.26
N CYS A 834 25.63 24.96 7.21
CA CYS A 834 24.68 25.42 8.23
C CYS A 834 24.57 24.41 9.38
N LYS A 835 25.43 24.59 10.40
CA LYS A 835 25.43 23.74 11.61
C LYS A 835 24.05 23.66 12.28
N GLU A 836 23.30 24.75 12.29
CA GLU A 836 21.97 24.81 12.91
C GLU A 836 20.97 23.88 12.21
N VAL A 837 20.89 23.91 10.88
CA VAL A 837 20.01 23.01 10.10
C VAL A 837 20.40 21.56 10.33
N CYS A 838 21.70 21.24 10.28
CA CYS A 838 22.16 19.87 10.54
C CYS A 838 21.79 19.39 11.95
N ASN A 839 22.01 20.22 12.97
CA ASN A 839 21.66 19.89 14.35
C ASN A 839 20.15 19.70 14.54
N GLN A 840 19.33 20.54 13.89
CA GLN A 840 17.87 20.41 13.96
C GLN A 840 17.38 19.12 13.29
N ILE A 841 17.95 18.74 12.15
CA ILE A 841 17.61 17.48 11.46
C ILE A 841 17.98 16.27 12.33
N TYR A 842 19.15 16.29 12.96
CA TYR A 842 19.57 15.23 13.90
C TYR A 842 18.86 15.25 15.25
N GLY A 843 18.00 16.24 15.52
CA GLY A 843 17.30 16.37 16.80
C GLY A 843 18.19 16.80 17.96
N VAL A 844 19.41 17.27 17.69
CA VAL A 844 20.31 17.87 18.70
C VAL A 844 19.71 19.18 19.23
N THR A 845 19.07 19.95 18.35
CA THR A 845 18.27 21.12 18.69
C THR A 845 16.87 20.99 18.11
N GLN A 846 15.88 21.59 18.75
CA GLN A 846 14.52 21.66 18.20
C GLN A 846 14.33 22.94 17.39
N PRO A 847 13.59 22.91 16.27
CA PRO A 847 13.20 24.12 15.55
C PRO A 847 12.33 25.02 16.42
N THR A 848 12.66 26.32 16.46
CA THR A 848 11.93 27.29 17.29
C THR A 848 10.60 27.72 16.65
N ASP A 849 10.51 27.72 15.32
CA ASP A 849 9.32 28.12 14.57
C ASP A 849 8.65 26.94 13.86
N GLN A 850 7.31 26.99 13.74
CA GLN A 850 6.49 25.95 13.13
C GLN A 850 6.87 25.67 11.67
N GLN A 851 7.35 26.69 10.94
CA GLN A 851 7.73 26.52 9.53
C GLN A 851 9.03 25.72 9.39
N SER A 852 10.03 25.97 10.25
CA SER A 852 11.25 25.16 10.32
C SER A 852 10.95 23.72 10.76
N ALA A 853 10.00 23.51 11.68
CA ALA A 853 9.53 22.17 12.05
C ALA A 853 8.93 21.41 10.85
N SER A 854 8.04 22.05 10.10
CA SER A 854 7.46 21.48 8.88
C SER A 854 8.52 21.20 7.79
N LEU A 855 9.53 22.07 7.65
CA LEU A 855 10.63 21.86 6.73
C LEU A 855 11.54 20.69 7.17
N LYS A 856 11.81 20.54 8.47
CA LYS A 856 12.52 19.38 9.03
C LYS A 856 11.78 18.08 8.71
N GLU A 857 10.47 18.03 8.91
CA GLU A 857 9.65 16.87 8.49
C GLU A 857 9.75 16.62 6.98
N GLY A 858 9.76 17.67 6.17
CA GLY A 858 9.98 17.59 4.73
C GLY A 858 11.32 16.96 4.35
N VAL A 859 12.40 17.28 5.08
CA VAL A 859 13.71 16.63 4.92
C VAL A 859 13.62 15.14 5.24
N LEU A 860 13.06 14.78 6.41
CA LEU A 860 12.95 13.39 6.85
C LEU A 860 12.11 12.53 5.89
N ARG A 861 11.01 13.09 5.37
CA ARG A 861 10.13 12.43 4.39
C ARG A 861 10.81 12.11 3.06
N ILE A 862 11.78 12.91 2.63
CA ILE A 862 12.52 12.61 1.39
C ILE A 862 13.71 11.71 1.70
N ALA A 863 14.36 11.90 2.85
CA ALA A 863 15.44 11.04 3.28
C ALA A 863 15.01 9.56 3.40
N CYS A 864 13.80 9.28 3.86
CA CYS A 864 13.27 7.90 3.94
C CYS A 864 13.04 7.22 2.58
N LYS A 865 13.09 7.95 1.46
CA LYS A 865 13.02 7.38 0.11
C LYS A 865 14.37 6.87 -0.40
N LEU A 866 15.46 7.17 0.30
CA LEU A 866 16.81 6.69 0.02
C LEU A 866 17.17 5.63 1.06
N ASN A 867 17.91 4.59 0.69
CA ASN A 867 18.25 3.50 1.63
C ASN A 867 19.12 4.00 2.78
N HIS A 868 19.97 5.01 2.52
CA HIS A 868 20.85 5.59 3.53
C HIS A 868 21.13 7.07 3.25
N VAL A 869 20.98 7.91 4.27
CA VAL A 869 21.30 9.35 4.20
C VAL A 869 22.18 9.73 5.37
N GLN A 870 23.27 10.43 5.09
CA GLN A 870 24.08 11.12 6.10
C GLN A 870 24.13 12.61 5.78
N ILE A 871 24.12 13.44 6.82
CA ILE A 871 24.23 14.90 6.70
C ILE A 871 25.47 15.35 7.48
N HIS A 872 26.39 16.01 6.81
CA HIS A 872 27.65 16.46 7.37
C HIS A 872 27.69 17.98 7.42
N VAL A 873 28.17 18.51 8.54
CA VAL A 873 28.55 19.91 8.65
C VAL A 873 29.94 20.08 8.04
N VAL A 874 30.09 20.99 7.08
CA VAL A 874 31.38 21.35 6.47
C VAL A 874 31.71 22.80 6.74
N SER A 875 32.99 23.17 6.61
CA SER A 875 33.38 24.57 6.62
C SER A 875 32.87 25.29 5.36
N GLU A 876 32.62 26.59 5.48
CA GLU A 876 32.19 27.45 4.36
C GLU A 876 33.14 27.35 3.16
N GLY A 877 34.45 27.33 3.39
CA GLY A 877 35.46 27.15 2.34
C GLY A 877 35.34 25.84 1.55
N SER A 878 34.80 24.78 2.17
CA SER A 878 34.55 23.50 1.51
C SER A 878 33.26 23.47 0.68
N ASN A 879 32.35 24.44 0.92
CA ASN A 879 31.04 24.52 0.28
C ASN A 879 30.95 25.61 -0.81
N THR A 880 32.09 26.16 -1.22
CA THR A 880 32.21 27.31 -2.14
C THR A 880 31.50 27.13 -3.48
N MET A 881 31.44 25.90 -4.02
CA MET A 881 30.76 25.66 -5.30
C MET A 881 29.23 25.80 -5.19
N ALA A 882 28.63 25.29 -4.12
CA ALA A 882 27.20 25.42 -3.88
C ALA A 882 26.84 26.88 -3.53
N ALA A 883 27.68 27.54 -2.73
CA ALA A 883 27.55 28.97 -2.41
C ALA A 883 27.62 29.85 -3.66
N ARG A 884 28.56 29.57 -4.59
CA ARG A 884 28.66 30.25 -5.89
C ARG A 884 27.36 30.11 -6.67
N LEU A 885 26.81 28.89 -6.80
CA LEU A 885 25.57 28.65 -7.52
C LEU A 885 24.38 29.39 -6.92
N ALA A 886 24.28 29.43 -5.59
CA ALA A 886 23.21 30.13 -4.90
C ALA A 886 23.28 31.65 -5.14
N ASN A 887 24.48 32.24 -5.08
CA ASN A 887 24.70 33.65 -5.41
C ASN A 887 24.42 33.95 -6.88
N GLU A 888 24.88 33.10 -7.81
CA GLU A 888 24.55 33.25 -9.22
C GLU A 888 23.04 33.23 -9.47
N ALA A 889 22.28 32.37 -8.78
CA ALA A 889 20.82 32.37 -8.90
C ALA A 889 20.19 33.67 -8.42
N LEU A 890 20.71 34.31 -7.37
CA LEU A 890 20.25 35.65 -6.96
C LEU A 890 20.60 36.73 -7.99
N ASP A 891 21.79 36.66 -8.58
CA ASP A 891 22.25 37.64 -9.55
C ASP A 891 21.51 37.51 -10.90
N THR A 892 21.01 36.31 -11.21
CA THR A 892 20.23 36.06 -12.43
C THR A 892 18.72 36.20 -12.13
N SER A 893 18.14 37.39 -12.39
CA SER A 893 16.67 37.58 -12.34
C SER A 893 15.92 36.57 -13.24
N PRO A 894 14.66 36.21 -12.93
CA PRO A 894 14.19 34.84 -12.78
C PRO A 894 14.23 34.05 -14.10
N VAL A 895 15.22 33.18 -14.24
CA VAL A 895 15.17 32.08 -15.21
C VAL A 895 15.53 30.80 -14.48
N ARG A 896 14.58 29.87 -14.38
CA ARG A 896 14.82 28.52 -13.87
C ARG A 896 15.67 27.76 -14.90
N LEU A 897 16.99 27.77 -14.74
CA LEU A 897 17.92 27.00 -15.57
C LEU A 897 18.37 25.74 -14.82
N GLN A 898 17.79 24.60 -15.16
CA GLN A 898 18.42 23.31 -14.90
C GLN A 898 19.47 23.08 -15.97
N ARG A 899 20.74 23.27 -15.63
CA ARG A 899 21.84 22.88 -16.52
C ARG A 899 22.27 21.47 -16.13
N ILE A 900 21.66 20.47 -16.78
CA ILE A 900 22.23 19.12 -16.80
C ILE A 900 23.48 19.23 -17.65
N VAL A 901 24.65 19.21 -17.01
CA VAL A 901 25.91 19.14 -17.74
C VAL A 901 26.08 17.70 -18.20
N HIS A 902 25.68 17.40 -19.44
CA HIS A 902 26.08 16.17 -20.10
C HIS A 902 27.59 16.27 -20.39
N TYR A 903 28.40 15.64 -19.54
CA TYR A 903 29.78 15.25 -19.86
C TYR A 903 29.76 13.83 -20.40
#